data_AF-A0A813H9P5-F1
#
_entry.id   AF-A0A813H9P5-F1
#
_cell.length_a   1.000
_cell.length_b   1.000
_cell.length_c   1.000
_cell.angle_alpha   90.00
_cell.angle_beta   90.00
_cell.angle_gamma   90.00
#
_symmetry.space_group_name_H-M   'P 1'
#
loop_
_entity.id
_entity.type
_entity.pdbx_description
1 polymer ?
#
loop_
_entity_poly.entity_id
_entity_poly.type
_entity_poly.pdbx_seq_one_letter_code
_entity_poly.pdbx_strand_id
1 'polypeptide(L)'
;MAAGGRRGPRTSHGAPGGAPGPGSWAWPLQQRLLASAADADPFSLRRQRWLLAGRAHRGVQPLRLVHSSCFGIEMTASRAPKPGTGTGLLEAAAPSASPWSQGCSSEQVVQMLRQALCEQAVRSLADRDGFVPISKILKAKPALSSAAFGNARNVAKAVDEKAYGAVRLDKARLRVRLERSVELACAEVPLKTLEGFLRLALDDESSEVAVRDAWVLRRSKAGQSSLRRAAEELFSAPSLEKDSKLRSKISLSPNGEIPLTWLIARYWSDAFGLDAAPPKGSARAAEAAADELGRALLDSEILWVDSRRMVVCLRPSAAPPAKGSGRSGCCGSVSKVASGCPDEASGRGSEAPRRAPGGARAVTALRQLLDFYFEPFTLQHNRYLLDLVSKCIGAPKQKGPWLSKELLGFSFAFDDLSGLGRITNALSKLRMSPGDLCHELANLKHVICDADGRLQLRSKLELRSFVAAPGAPQQEMAAYTVRYMASAREQRGQAPPGMVSILSYALADVISDQSPSGQQRQARVKRQLLVHHTDLICLQGVDAYGCGASLAAGLTEEGYGFACARDGKGEANSIFWDRSRWELLGQEACAGALSVVLQPFEDYAIRVRAVCFQAKVPGLSNPSLRDLFGASDPAGLGPLIACTDLSALGGAEAAGIVEELMGPAPKDQNCLS
;
A
#
# COMPACT_ATOMS: atom_id res chain seq x y z
N MET A 1 -22.22 62.13 32.84
CA MET A 1 -22.27 63.58 33.10
C MET A 1 -21.68 64.31 31.90
N ALA A 2 -22.44 65.28 31.35
CA ALA A 2 -22.11 66.37 30.40
C ALA A 2 -21.16 66.06 29.20
N ALA A 3 -21.61 66.11 27.93
CA ALA A 3 -21.87 67.31 27.10
C ALA A 3 -20.62 68.22 26.98
N GLY A 4 -20.15 68.72 25.84
CA GLY A 4 -20.61 68.80 24.44
C GLY A 4 -19.75 69.87 23.72
N GLY A 5 -20.01 70.11 22.43
CA GLY A 5 -19.59 71.32 21.68
C GLY A 5 -18.44 71.11 20.68
N ARG A 6 -18.66 70.94 19.37
CA ARG A 6 -18.98 71.94 18.30
C ARG A 6 -18.05 73.16 18.26
N ARG A 7 -17.27 73.30 17.17
CA ARG A 7 -17.35 74.37 16.15
C ARG A 7 -16.15 74.29 15.17
N GLY A 8 -16.41 74.29 13.86
CA GLY A 8 -15.46 74.76 12.82
C GLY A 8 -15.46 76.30 12.77
N PRO A 9 -15.21 77.00 11.64
CA PRO A 9 -14.79 76.57 10.29
C PRO A 9 -13.69 77.49 9.67
N ARG A 10 -13.20 77.22 8.44
CA ARG A 10 -13.23 78.14 7.29
C ARG A 10 -12.34 77.70 6.11
N THR A 11 -12.83 78.08 4.95
CA THR A 11 -12.53 77.74 3.56
C THR A 11 -11.77 78.88 2.84
N SER A 12 -10.98 78.54 1.82
CA SER A 12 -10.75 79.37 0.60
C SER A 12 -10.00 78.52 -0.43
N HIS A 13 -10.65 78.05 -1.51
CA HIS A 13 -10.77 78.67 -2.84
C HIS A 13 -9.47 78.75 -3.66
N GLY A 14 -9.49 78.14 -4.86
CA GLY A 14 -8.54 78.43 -5.95
C GLY A 14 -8.32 77.30 -6.95
N ALA A 15 -9.25 77.14 -7.91
CA ALA A 15 -9.00 76.55 -9.25
C ALA A 15 -9.13 77.72 -10.26
N PRO A 16 -8.61 77.70 -11.52
CA PRO A 16 -8.83 76.62 -12.50
C PRO A 16 -7.74 76.40 -13.60
N GLY A 17 -7.93 75.36 -14.42
CA GLY A 17 -7.72 75.45 -15.88
C GLY A 17 -6.69 74.49 -16.52
N GLY A 18 -7.16 73.65 -17.46
CA GLY A 18 -6.36 73.15 -18.59
C GLY A 18 -6.25 71.62 -18.75
N ALA A 19 -7.08 71.03 -19.61
CA ALA A 19 -7.05 69.63 -20.08
C ALA A 19 -6.25 69.51 -21.41
N PRO A 20 -6.18 68.34 -22.11
CA PRO A 20 -5.86 66.97 -21.68
C PRO A 20 -4.74 66.32 -22.56
N GLY A 21 -4.12 65.23 -22.07
CA GLY A 21 -3.27 64.35 -22.88
C GLY A 21 -3.08 62.98 -22.18
N PRO A 22 -3.23 61.84 -22.87
CA PRO A 22 -3.53 60.57 -22.22
C PRO A 22 -2.29 59.72 -21.89
N GLY A 23 -2.39 58.94 -20.80
CA GLY A 23 -1.93 57.55 -20.81
C GLY A 23 -0.64 57.21 -20.05
N SER A 24 -0.55 57.52 -18.77
CA SER A 24 0.23 56.70 -17.81
C SER A 24 -0.58 56.61 -16.50
N TRP A 25 -0.01 56.13 -15.38
CA TRP A 25 -0.65 55.88 -14.07
C TRP A 25 -1.39 54.52 -14.00
N ALA A 26 -0.89 53.45 -13.36
CA ALA A 26 -0.27 53.28 -12.04
C ALA A 26 -1.20 53.68 -10.86
N TRP A 27 -1.89 52.65 -10.33
CA TRP A 27 -2.55 52.46 -9.01
C TRP A 27 -3.66 53.46 -8.57
N PRO A 28 -4.64 53.09 -7.69
CA PRO A 28 -4.47 52.31 -6.44
C PRO A 28 -5.63 51.39 -5.98
N LEU A 29 -5.32 50.36 -5.18
CA LEU A 29 -6.33 49.67 -4.35
C LEU A 29 -5.68 49.14 -3.05
N GLN A 30 -5.28 50.10 -2.22
CA GLN A 30 -4.70 49.84 -0.89
C GLN A 30 -5.55 50.56 0.16
N GLN A 31 -6.81 50.12 0.36
CA GLN A 31 -7.65 50.57 1.48
C GLN A 31 -8.90 49.71 1.78
N ARG A 32 -8.80 48.37 1.67
CA ARG A 32 -9.90 47.46 2.07
C ARG A 32 -9.51 46.16 2.80
N LEU A 33 -8.38 46.15 3.52
CA LEU A 33 -8.00 45.01 4.38
C LEU A 33 -7.49 45.46 5.76
N LEU A 34 -8.28 46.29 6.46
CA LEU A 34 -8.11 46.56 7.90
C LEU A 34 -9.47 46.54 8.61
N ALA A 35 -10.27 45.49 8.35
CA ALA A 35 -11.47 45.19 9.11
C ALA A 35 -11.75 43.68 9.09
N SER A 36 -10.82 42.87 9.61
CA SER A 36 -11.10 41.52 10.13
C SER A 36 -9.87 40.96 10.86
N ALA A 37 -9.36 41.72 11.82
CA ALA A 37 -8.26 41.31 12.69
C ALA A 37 -8.63 41.59 14.16
N ALA A 38 -9.84 41.20 14.55
CA ALA A 38 -10.35 41.33 15.91
C ALA A 38 -10.49 39.99 16.66
N ASP A 39 -10.29 38.84 16.01
CA ASP A 39 -10.34 37.53 16.66
C ASP A 39 -9.12 36.68 16.27
N ALA A 40 -7.96 36.96 16.86
CA ALA A 40 -6.80 36.07 16.78
C ALA A 40 -5.97 36.09 18.08
N ASP A 41 -5.70 34.89 18.56
CA ASP A 41 -5.07 34.43 19.81
C ASP A 41 -3.70 35.08 20.14
N PRO A 42 -3.41 35.52 21.39
CA PRO A 42 -2.18 36.26 21.73
C PRO A 42 -0.86 35.46 21.70
N PHE A 43 -0.87 34.17 21.37
CA PHE A 43 0.34 33.33 21.46
C PHE A 43 1.26 33.32 20.23
N SER A 44 0.91 34.00 19.15
CA SER A 44 1.62 33.92 17.86
C SER A 44 2.78 34.92 17.68
N LEU A 45 2.97 35.87 18.59
CA LEU A 45 3.90 37.01 18.40
C LEU A 45 5.28 36.88 19.09
N ARG A 46 5.67 35.69 19.56
CA ARG A 46 7.00 35.47 20.20
C ARG A 46 8.05 34.74 19.36
N ARG A 47 7.79 34.37 18.10
CA ARG A 47 8.78 33.66 17.24
C ARG A 47 9.45 34.48 16.13
N GLN A 48 9.17 35.78 15.98
CA GLN A 48 9.79 36.62 14.95
C GLN A 48 10.84 37.63 15.48
N ARG A 49 11.61 37.27 16.52
CA ARG A 49 12.63 38.16 17.09
C ARG A 49 14.06 37.61 17.13
N TRP A 50 14.37 36.60 16.32
CA TRP A 50 15.69 35.93 16.33
C TRP A 50 16.49 35.97 15.01
N LEU A 51 16.09 36.78 14.02
CA LEU A 51 16.80 36.84 12.72
C LEU A 51 17.46 38.19 12.37
N LEU A 52 17.56 39.14 13.32
CA LEU A 52 18.25 40.41 13.08
C LEU A 52 19.09 40.84 14.30
N ALA A 53 20.19 40.14 14.53
CA ALA A 53 21.33 40.67 15.30
C ALA A 53 22.58 39.87 14.96
N GLY A 54 23.56 40.50 14.30
CA GLY A 54 24.88 39.89 14.08
C GLY A 54 25.60 40.41 12.84
N ARG A 55 26.03 41.68 12.87
CA ARG A 55 26.99 42.23 11.91
C ARG A 55 28.32 42.49 12.63
N ALA A 56 29.40 42.26 11.89
CA ALA A 56 30.76 42.80 12.01
C ALA A 56 31.78 42.06 12.90
N HIS A 57 32.79 41.46 12.24
CA HIS A 57 34.20 41.86 12.40
C HIS A 57 35.04 41.50 11.15
N ARG A 58 35.99 42.41 10.87
CA ARG A 58 37.03 42.44 9.80
C ARG A 58 38.02 41.26 9.94
N GLY A 59 38.86 40.84 8.99
CA GLY A 59 39.37 41.34 7.70
C GLY A 59 40.67 40.55 7.35
N VAL A 60 41.30 40.87 6.20
CA VAL A 60 42.62 40.38 5.67
C VAL A 60 42.61 38.97 5.03
N GLN A 61 43.29 38.63 3.92
CA GLN A 61 43.62 39.19 2.59
C GLN A 61 44.03 37.96 1.69
N PRO A 62 44.25 38.09 0.37
CA PRO A 62 44.11 37.02 -0.63
C PRO A 62 45.45 36.34 -1.02
N LEU A 63 45.36 35.24 -1.80
CA LEU A 63 46.35 34.56 -2.70
C LEU A 63 46.04 33.04 -2.62
N ARG A 64 46.03 32.20 -3.66
CA ARG A 64 46.72 32.20 -4.95
C ARG A 64 45.96 31.26 -5.89
N LEU A 65 45.85 31.63 -7.17
CA LEU A 65 45.64 30.70 -8.27
C LEU A 65 46.80 29.70 -8.32
N VAL A 66 46.50 28.41 -8.50
CA VAL A 66 47.43 27.45 -9.09
C VAL A 66 46.70 26.66 -10.18
N HIS A 67 47.12 26.92 -11.41
CA HIS A 67 46.99 26.06 -12.57
C HIS A 67 47.82 24.79 -12.33
N SER A 68 47.29 23.60 -12.66
CA SER A 68 48.13 22.57 -13.27
C SER A 68 47.32 21.60 -14.13
N SER A 69 47.76 21.55 -15.37
CA SER A 69 47.41 20.68 -16.49
C SER A 69 47.77 19.20 -16.29
N CYS A 70 47.04 18.36 -17.03
CA CYS A 70 47.45 17.16 -17.78
C CYS A 70 48.53 16.24 -17.19
N PHE A 71 48.22 14.94 -17.08
CA PHE A 71 49.02 13.88 -17.69
C PHE A 71 48.16 12.61 -17.86
N GLY A 72 48.02 12.17 -19.11
CA GLY A 72 47.65 10.80 -19.44
C GLY A 72 48.90 9.92 -19.45
N ILE A 73 48.74 8.65 -19.09
CA ILE A 73 49.75 7.61 -19.32
C ILE A 73 49.03 6.35 -19.82
N GLU A 74 49.18 6.09 -21.11
CA GLU A 74 49.11 4.77 -21.71
C GLU A 74 50.22 3.87 -21.12
N MET A 75 49.91 2.61 -20.86
CA MET A 75 50.91 1.56 -20.69
C MET A 75 50.47 0.33 -21.49
N THR A 76 51.07 0.20 -22.67
CA THR A 76 51.18 -1.03 -23.46
C THR A 76 52.49 -1.74 -23.11
N ALA A 77 52.44 -3.07 -22.92
CA ALA A 77 53.55 -4.01 -23.13
C ALA A 77 52.95 -5.43 -23.09
N SER A 78 52.80 -6.16 -24.21
CA SER A 78 53.83 -6.86 -24.99
C SER A 78 54.54 -7.98 -24.22
N ARG A 79 54.16 -9.23 -24.51
CA ARG A 79 55.06 -10.40 -24.49
C ARG A 79 54.48 -11.51 -25.39
N ALA A 80 55.31 -11.96 -26.34
CA ALA A 80 55.14 -13.12 -27.21
C ALA A 80 56.44 -13.97 -27.12
N PRO A 81 56.66 -15.09 -27.86
CA PRO A 81 55.78 -16.14 -28.40
C PRO A 81 56.34 -17.57 -28.11
N LYS A 82 55.69 -18.65 -28.62
CA LYS A 82 56.32 -19.84 -29.27
C LYS A 82 55.26 -20.87 -29.79
N PRO A 83 55.61 -21.83 -30.70
CA PRO A 83 54.99 -21.94 -32.02
C PRO A 83 54.44 -23.34 -32.41
N GLY A 84 53.91 -23.44 -33.63
CA GLY A 84 53.57 -24.69 -34.34
C GLY A 84 52.07 -24.99 -34.28
N THR A 85 51.34 -25.32 -35.34
CA THR A 85 51.67 -26.01 -36.60
C THR A 85 50.69 -25.54 -37.68
N GLY A 86 51.17 -25.43 -38.92
CA GLY A 86 50.41 -24.88 -40.02
C GLY A 86 49.47 -25.86 -40.72
N THR A 87 48.59 -25.27 -41.51
CA THR A 87 48.13 -25.75 -42.83
C THR A 87 47.61 -24.52 -43.57
N GLY A 88 48.17 -24.26 -44.75
CA GLY A 88 47.75 -23.17 -45.62
C GLY A 88 46.50 -23.52 -46.42
N LEU A 89 45.78 -22.50 -46.89
CA LEU A 89 45.37 -22.31 -48.28
C LEU A 89 44.38 -21.14 -48.41
N LEU A 90 44.65 -20.32 -49.42
CA LEU A 90 43.77 -19.42 -50.16
C LEU A 90 43.32 -18.10 -49.51
N GLU A 91 44.00 -17.04 -49.97
CA GLU A 91 43.48 -15.70 -50.14
C GLU A 91 42.10 -15.73 -50.84
N ALA A 92 41.11 -15.11 -50.22
CA ALA A 92 39.93 -14.59 -50.90
C ALA A 92 39.52 -13.28 -50.24
N ALA A 93 39.43 -12.24 -51.07
CA ALA A 93 39.04 -10.90 -50.70
C ALA A 93 37.71 -10.85 -49.94
N ALA A 94 37.65 -10.02 -48.90
CA ALA A 94 36.44 -9.73 -48.15
C ALA A 94 35.48 -8.85 -48.97
N PRO A 95 34.20 -9.25 -49.17
CA PRO A 95 33.15 -8.30 -49.50
C PRO A 95 32.46 -7.85 -48.20
N SER A 96 32.72 -6.62 -47.80
CA SER A 96 31.90 -5.89 -46.83
C SER A 96 30.62 -5.41 -47.53
N ALA A 97 29.59 -6.23 -47.51
CA ALA A 97 28.22 -5.80 -47.80
C ALA A 97 27.27 -6.57 -46.89
N SER A 98 26.49 -5.84 -46.09
CA SER A 98 25.43 -6.47 -45.29
C SER A 98 24.42 -7.14 -46.23
N PRO A 99 23.82 -8.29 -45.87
CA PRO A 99 22.97 -9.11 -46.74
C PRO A 99 21.61 -8.47 -47.11
N TRP A 100 21.43 -7.17 -46.87
CA TRP A 100 20.19 -6.43 -47.12
C TRP A 100 20.11 -5.81 -48.51
N SER A 101 21.06 -6.08 -49.41
CA SER A 101 21.19 -5.31 -50.65
C SER A 101 20.12 -5.58 -51.72
N GLN A 102 19.07 -6.36 -51.47
CA GLN A 102 17.94 -6.43 -52.43
C GLN A 102 16.58 -6.99 -51.94
N GLY A 103 16.31 -7.11 -50.64
CA GLY A 103 15.01 -7.64 -50.19
C GLY A 103 14.61 -7.21 -48.79
N CYS A 104 13.57 -6.36 -48.72
CA CYS A 104 12.84 -5.91 -47.54
C CYS A 104 13.62 -5.02 -46.55
N SER A 105 13.16 -3.80 -46.26
CA SER A 105 13.80 -2.92 -45.26
C SER A 105 13.44 -3.36 -43.83
N SER A 106 14.30 -3.05 -42.84
CA SER A 106 13.98 -3.27 -41.40
C SER A 106 12.64 -2.64 -41.00
N GLU A 107 12.27 -1.50 -41.60
CA GLU A 107 10.98 -0.82 -41.39
C GLU A 107 9.80 -1.66 -41.90
N GLN A 108 9.93 -2.26 -43.09
CA GLN A 108 8.90 -3.14 -43.65
C GLN A 108 8.70 -4.39 -42.78
N VAL A 109 9.78 -4.98 -42.25
CA VAL A 109 9.70 -6.11 -41.32
C VAL A 109 8.98 -5.72 -40.03
N VAL A 110 9.27 -4.55 -39.46
CA VAL A 110 8.58 -4.04 -38.26
C VAL A 110 7.10 -3.76 -38.53
N GLN A 111 6.76 -3.19 -39.70
CA GLN A 111 5.37 -2.93 -40.07
C GLN A 111 4.57 -4.22 -40.24
N MET A 112 5.14 -5.22 -40.93
CA MET A 112 4.52 -6.54 -41.08
C MET A 112 4.38 -7.26 -39.73
N LEU A 113 5.35 -7.10 -38.83
CA LEU A 113 5.29 -7.64 -37.47
C LEU A 113 4.18 -6.99 -36.64
N ARG A 114 4.02 -5.66 -36.73
CA ARG A 114 2.91 -4.93 -36.07
C ARG A 114 1.56 -5.44 -36.55
N GLN A 115 1.38 -5.54 -37.87
CA GLN A 115 0.15 -6.04 -38.46
C GLN A 115 -0.14 -7.47 -37.97
N ALA A 116 0.87 -8.35 -38.00
CA ALA A 116 0.74 -9.72 -37.52
C ALA A 116 0.31 -9.79 -36.05
N LEU A 117 0.91 -8.98 -35.16
CA LEU A 117 0.55 -8.93 -33.74
C LEU A 117 -0.87 -8.39 -33.50
N CYS A 118 -1.41 -7.58 -34.41
CA CYS A 118 -2.80 -7.12 -34.33
C CYS A 118 -3.80 -8.20 -34.78
N GLU A 119 -3.38 -9.32 -35.36
CA GLU A 119 -4.29 -10.39 -35.79
C GLU A 119 -4.62 -11.41 -34.68
N GLN A 120 -5.89 -11.81 -34.59
CA GLN A 120 -6.38 -12.73 -33.55
C GLN A 120 -5.62 -14.06 -33.49
N ALA A 121 -5.26 -14.62 -34.65
CA ALA A 121 -4.53 -15.89 -34.74
C ALA A 121 -3.10 -15.83 -34.16
N VAL A 122 -2.49 -14.64 -34.11
CA VAL A 122 -1.18 -14.44 -33.49
C VAL A 122 -1.32 -14.06 -32.03
N ARG A 123 -2.34 -13.26 -31.67
CA ARG A 123 -2.64 -12.90 -30.27
C ARG A 123 -2.93 -14.12 -29.40
N SER A 124 -3.59 -15.14 -29.94
CA SER A 124 -3.85 -16.41 -29.23
C SER A 124 -2.57 -17.20 -28.90
N LEU A 125 -1.43 -16.85 -29.51
CA LEU A 125 -0.13 -17.46 -29.27
C LEU A 125 0.68 -16.72 -28.18
N ALA A 126 0.16 -15.63 -27.63
CA ALA A 126 0.79 -14.86 -26.58
C ALA A 126 0.89 -15.67 -25.28
N ASP A 127 1.98 -15.47 -24.54
CA ASP A 127 2.14 -15.97 -23.19
C ASP A 127 1.40 -15.10 -22.17
N ARG A 128 1.53 -15.45 -20.88
CA ARG A 128 0.88 -14.73 -19.78
C ARG A 128 1.31 -13.25 -19.67
N ASP A 129 2.48 -12.90 -20.21
CA ASP A 129 3.03 -11.54 -20.18
C ASP A 129 2.62 -10.72 -21.42
N GLY A 130 1.80 -11.30 -22.30
CA GLY A 130 1.38 -10.72 -23.57
C GLY A 130 2.43 -10.83 -24.68
N PHE A 131 3.54 -11.54 -24.46
CA PHE A 131 4.59 -11.70 -25.47
C PHE A 131 4.32 -12.91 -26.37
N VAL A 132 4.56 -12.75 -27.66
CA VAL A 132 4.48 -13.83 -28.65
C VAL A 132 5.89 -14.21 -29.10
N PRO A 133 6.31 -15.49 -29.00
CA PRO A 133 7.59 -15.94 -29.53
C PRO A 133 7.70 -15.66 -31.03
N ILE A 134 8.78 -15.02 -31.48
CA ILE A 134 8.96 -14.64 -32.90
C ILE A 134 8.84 -15.86 -33.81
N SER A 135 9.39 -17.01 -33.39
CA SER A 135 9.30 -18.27 -34.13
C SER A 135 7.85 -18.75 -34.37
N LYS A 136 6.94 -18.50 -33.44
CA LYS A 136 5.51 -18.82 -33.61
C LYS A 136 4.84 -17.84 -34.58
N ILE A 137 5.20 -16.56 -34.53
CA ILE A 137 4.71 -15.54 -35.48
C ILE A 137 5.14 -15.89 -36.90
N LEU A 138 6.42 -16.25 -37.11
CA LEU A 138 6.94 -16.63 -38.43
C LEU A 138 6.23 -17.87 -39.02
N LYS A 139 5.87 -18.84 -38.18
CA LYS A 139 5.06 -20.00 -38.59
C LYS A 139 3.63 -19.60 -38.98
N ALA A 140 3.00 -18.71 -38.21
CA ALA A 140 1.66 -18.22 -38.49
C ALA A 140 1.61 -17.24 -39.68
N LYS A 141 2.74 -16.62 -40.03
CA LYS A 141 2.84 -15.57 -41.05
C LYS A 141 3.97 -15.84 -42.05
N PRO A 142 3.72 -16.68 -43.08
CA PRO A 142 4.70 -17.01 -44.11
C PRO A 142 5.27 -15.79 -44.84
N ALA A 143 4.47 -14.72 -45.05
CA ALA A 143 4.94 -13.49 -45.66
C ALA A 143 6.01 -12.77 -44.81
N LEU A 144 5.82 -12.71 -43.49
CA LEU A 144 6.82 -12.16 -42.57
C LEU A 144 8.06 -13.06 -42.50
N SER A 145 7.87 -14.39 -42.58
CA SER A 145 8.96 -15.35 -42.70
C SER A 145 9.80 -15.10 -43.95
N SER A 146 9.18 -14.94 -45.12
CA SER A 146 9.91 -14.63 -46.36
C SER A 146 10.64 -13.29 -46.28
N ALA A 147 10.00 -12.24 -45.73
CA ALA A 147 10.58 -10.91 -45.54
C ALA A 147 11.78 -10.88 -44.57
N ALA A 148 11.76 -11.74 -43.54
CA ALA A 148 12.83 -11.82 -42.54
C ALA A 148 13.84 -12.95 -42.84
N PHE A 149 13.79 -13.56 -44.02
CA PHE A 149 14.61 -14.72 -44.41
C PHE A 149 14.46 -15.91 -43.44
N GLY A 150 13.27 -16.09 -42.88
CA GLY A 150 12.88 -17.19 -41.99
C GLY A 150 13.54 -17.17 -40.61
N ASN A 151 14.31 -16.13 -40.29
CA ASN A 151 15.16 -16.11 -39.09
C ASN A 151 14.62 -15.15 -38.03
N ALA A 152 14.30 -15.68 -36.85
CA ALA A 152 13.85 -14.90 -35.70
C ALA A 152 14.86 -13.83 -35.26
N ARG A 153 16.17 -14.05 -35.47
CA ARG A 153 17.21 -13.06 -35.16
C ARG A 153 17.16 -11.85 -36.09
N ASN A 154 16.74 -12.02 -37.35
CA ASN A 154 16.60 -10.91 -38.28
C ASN A 154 15.41 -10.02 -37.90
N VAL A 155 14.30 -10.62 -37.48
CA VAL A 155 13.15 -9.88 -36.92
C VAL A 155 13.55 -9.13 -35.66
N ALA A 156 14.25 -9.79 -34.73
CA ALA A 156 14.72 -9.15 -33.49
C ALA A 156 15.66 -7.96 -33.79
N LYS A 157 16.58 -8.12 -34.75
CA LYS A 157 17.48 -7.05 -35.19
C LYS A 157 16.72 -5.88 -35.83
N ALA A 158 15.75 -6.16 -36.71
CA ALA A 158 14.92 -5.13 -37.32
C ALA A 158 14.09 -4.35 -36.27
N VAL A 159 13.57 -5.05 -35.25
CA VAL A 159 12.85 -4.41 -34.13
C VAL A 159 13.79 -3.53 -33.30
N ASP A 160 15.00 -4.00 -33.02
CA ASP A 160 16.00 -3.23 -32.27
C ASP A 160 16.45 -1.96 -33.03
N GLU A 161 16.56 -2.04 -34.35
CA GLU A 161 16.97 -0.92 -35.21
C GLU A 161 15.86 0.12 -35.45
N LYS A 162 14.59 -0.30 -35.52
CA LYS A 162 13.51 0.51 -36.12
C LYS A 162 12.17 0.53 -35.39
N ALA A 163 11.99 -0.16 -34.27
CA ALA A 163 10.65 -0.28 -33.68
C ALA A 163 10.11 1.00 -33.00
N TYR A 164 10.95 2.01 -32.71
CA TYR A 164 10.58 3.32 -32.12
C TYR A 164 9.34 3.25 -31.19
N GLY A 165 9.40 2.43 -30.14
CA GLY A 165 8.32 2.25 -29.16
C GLY A 165 7.21 1.28 -29.58
N ALA A 166 6.84 1.17 -30.85
CA ALA A 166 5.64 0.43 -31.28
C ALA A 166 5.63 -1.08 -30.97
N VAL A 167 6.80 -1.72 -30.86
CA VAL A 167 6.95 -3.15 -30.53
C VAL A 167 8.05 -3.31 -29.49
N ARG A 168 7.73 -3.98 -28.38
CA ARG A 168 8.72 -4.34 -27.34
C ARG A 168 9.32 -5.71 -27.62
N LEU A 169 10.65 -5.78 -27.60
CA LEU A 169 11.43 -6.99 -27.79
C LEU A 169 12.03 -7.49 -26.48
N ASP A 170 11.76 -8.73 -26.13
CA ASP A 170 12.54 -9.48 -25.14
C ASP A 170 13.67 -10.22 -25.89
N LYS A 171 14.87 -9.61 -25.90
CA LYS A 171 16.05 -10.12 -26.62
C LYS A 171 16.49 -11.49 -26.12
N ALA A 172 16.37 -11.75 -24.82
CA ALA A 172 16.84 -12.99 -24.21
C ALA A 172 16.01 -14.20 -24.66
N ARG A 173 14.70 -13.99 -24.87
CA ARG A 173 13.77 -15.06 -25.23
C ARG A 173 13.26 -15.00 -26.67
N LEU A 174 13.72 -14.02 -27.46
CA LEU A 174 13.30 -13.78 -28.85
C LEU A 174 11.77 -13.78 -29.01
N ARG A 175 11.11 -13.02 -28.14
CA ARG A 175 9.65 -12.82 -28.13
C ARG A 175 9.33 -11.32 -28.17
N VAL A 176 8.19 -10.98 -28.78
CA VAL A 176 7.79 -9.60 -29.01
C VAL A 176 6.35 -9.37 -28.55
N ARG A 177 6.04 -8.15 -28.13
CA ARG A 177 4.67 -7.69 -27.89
C ARG A 177 4.48 -6.30 -28.47
N LEU A 178 3.24 -5.94 -28.79
CA LEU A 178 2.93 -4.55 -29.12
C LEU A 178 3.12 -3.70 -27.87
N GLU A 179 3.51 -2.44 -28.04
CA GLU A 179 3.46 -1.52 -26.92
C GLU A 179 2.01 -1.18 -26.57
N ARG A 180 1.72 -1.01 -25.28
CA ARG A 180 0.36 -0.89 -24.73
C ARG A 180 -0.46 0.22 -25.39
N SER A 181 0.17 1.33 -25.76
CA SER A 181 -0.46 2.42 -26.51
C SER A 181 -0.93 1.99 -27.91
N VAL A 182 -0.14 1.16 -28.59
CA VAL A 182 -0.46 0.59 -29.91
C VAL A 182 -1.43 -0.58 -29.80
N GLU A 183 -1.36 -1.37 -28.72
CA GLU A 183 -2.34 -2.43 -28.42
C GLU A 183 -3.74 -1.85 -28.29
N LEU A 184 -3.88 -0.72 -27.58
CA LEU A 184 -5.15 -0.01 -27.43
C LEU A 184 -5.66 0.51 -28.78
N ALA A 185 -4.79 1.07 -29.62
CA ALA A 185 -5.16 1.51 -30.97
C ALA A 185 -5.52 0.35 -31.92
N CYS A 186 -4.83 -0.79 -31.83
CA CYS A 186 -5.14 -2.01 -32.61
C CYS A 186 -6.34 -2.80 -32.07
N ALA A 187 -6.83 -2.47 -30.87
CA ALA A 187 -8.06 -3.01 -30.32
C ALA A 187 -9.32 -2.27 -30.82
N GLU A 188 -9.15 -1.15 -31.54
CA GLU A 188 -10.24 -0.44 -32.24
C GLU A 188 -10.67 -1.18 -33.52
N VAL A 189 -11.12 -2.43 -33.37
CA VAL A 189 -12.20 -2.94 -34.22
C VAL A 189 -13.47 -2.22 -33.75
N PRO A 190 -14.37 -1.73 -34.63
CA PRO A 190 -15.55 -0.98 -34.24
C PRO A 190 -16.59 -1.92 -33.60
N LEU A 191 -16.32 -2.36 -32.38
CA LEU A 191 -17.32 -2.83 -31.44
C LEU A 191 -17.96 -1.56 -30.90
N LYS A 192 -19.12 -1.22 -31.44
CA LYS A 192 -19.93 -0.09 -30.99
C LYS A 192 -20.18 -0.23 -29.48
N THR A 193 -19.39 0.51 -28.71
CA THR A 193 -19.40 0.68 -27.25
C THR A 193 -19.10 -0.57 -26.41
N LEU A 194 -18.22 -0.41 -25.41
CA LEU A 194 -18.04 -1.35 -24.28
C LEU A 194 -19.39 -1.70 -23.64
N GLU A 195 -20.34 -0.75 -23.66
CA GLU A 195 -21.73 -0.92 -23.24
C GLU A 195 -22.48 -1.99 -24.06
N GLY A 196 -22.21 -2.12 -25.37
CA GLY A 196 -22.78 -3.15 -26.24
C GLY A 196 -22.22 -4.54 -25.96
N PHE A 197 -20.91 -4.64 -25.68
CA PHE A 197 -20.30 -5.90 -25.22
C PHE A 197 -20.82 -6.30 -23.85
N LEU A 198 -20.95 -5.34 -22.92
CA LEU A 198 -21.51 -5.59 -21.59
C LEU A 198 -22.99 -5.97 -21.66
N ARG A 199 -23.82 -5.33 -22.51
CA ARG A 199 -25.22 -5.75 -22.74
C ARG A 199 -25.32 -7.18 -23.27
N LEU A 200 -24.61 -7.51 -24.36
CA LEU A 200 -24.55 -8.88 -24.89
C LEU A 200 -24.00 -9.89 -23.88
N ALA A 201 -23.10 -9.46 -23.00
CA ALA A 201 -22.54 -10.31 -21.96
C ALA A 201 -23.46 -10.48 -20.74
N LEU A 202 -24.38 -9.55 -20.50
CA LEU A 202 -25.33 -9.52 -19.39
C LEU A 202 -26.73 -10.04 -19.78
N ASP A 203 -27.06 -10.09 -21.07
CA ASP A 203 -28.35 -10.56 -21.60
C ASP A 203 -28.41 -12.10 -21.80
N ASP A 204 -27.37 -12.85 -21.43
CA ASP A 204 -27.38 -14.32 -21.45
C ASP A 204 -27.89 -14.88 -20.10
N GLU A 205 -29.18 -15.23 -20.04
CA GLU A 205 -29.87 -15.75 -18.84
C GLU A 205 -29.26 -17.06 -18.26
N SER A 206 -28.39 -17.73 -19.03
CA SER A 206 -27.77 -19.01 -18.65
C SER A 206 -26.44 -18.88 -17.88
N SER A 207 -25.87 -17.67 -17.81
CA SER A 207 -24.55 -17.41 -17.21
C SER A 207 -24.64 -16.42 -16.04
N GLU A 208 -24.10 -16.77 -14.88
CA GLU A 208 -23.78 -15.74 -13.88
C GLU A 208 -22.45 -15.08 -14.24
N VAL A 209 -22.47 -13.74 -14.37
CA VAL A 209 -21.27 -12.96 -14.68
C VAL A 209 -20.84 -12.20 -13.43
N ALA A 210 -19.63 -12.48 -12.96
CA ALA A 210 -18.97 -11.66 -11.95
C ALA A 210 -17.81 -10.90 -12.62
N VAL A 211 -17.86 -9.56 -12.56
CA VAL A 211 -16.79 -8.68 -13.06
C VAL A 211 -15.92 -8.24 -11.87
N ARG A 212 -14.63 -8.55 -11.91
CA ARG A 212 -13.67 -8.07 -10.90
C ARG A 212 -12.28 -7.88 -11.52
N ASP A 213 -11.66 -6.73 -11.26
CA ASP A 213 -10.27 -6.41 -11.64
C ASP A 213 -9.91 -6.69 -13.12
N ALA A 214 -10.81 -6.32 -14.04
CA ALA A 214 -10.69 -6.53 -15.49
C ALA A 214 -10.80 -7.99 -15.99
N TRP A 215 -11.22 -8.94 -15.14
CA TRP A 215 -11.55 -10.30 -15.55
C TRP A 215 -13.06 -10.56 -15.46
N VAL A 216 -13.59 -11.20 -16.51
CA VAL A 216 -14.94 -11.74 -16.55
C VAL A 216 -14.81 -13.23 -16.26
N LEU A 217 -15.11 -13.66 -15.03
CA LEU A 217 -15.23 -15.09 -14.74
C LEU A 217 -16.64 -15.55 -15.13
N ARG A 218 -16.70 -16.42 -16.15
CA ARG A 218 -17.92 -17.12 -16.56
C ARG A 218 -17.84 -18.57 -16.11
N ARG A 219 -18.77 -18.99 -15.25
CA ARG A 219 -19.19 -20.39 -15.19
C ARG A 219 -20.70 -20.44 -15.38
N SER A 220 -21.15 -21.44 -16.13
CA SER A 220 -22.56 -21.74 -16.22
C SER A 220 -23.12 -22.06 -14.83
N LYS A 221 -24.40 -21.80 -14.60
CA LYS A 221 -25.10 -22.23 -13.37
C LYS A 221 -24.91 -23.73 -13.09
N ALA A 222 -24.75 -24.54 -14.15
CA ALA A 222 -24.40 -25.95 -14.06
C ALA A 222 -23.03 -26.20 -13.39
N GLY A 223 -22.02 -25.37 -13.70
CA GLY A 223 -20.70 -25.43 -13.08
C GLY A 223 -20.71 -25.07 -11.59
N GLN A 224 -21.46 -24.04 -11.20
CA GLN A 224 -21.65 -23.69 -9.78
C GLN A 224 -22.39 -24.80 -9.02
N SER A 225 -23.43 -25.37 -9.62
CA SER A 225 -24.18 -26.49 -9.03
C SER A 225 -23.29 -27.72 -8.82
N SER A 226 -22.36 -27.99 -9.75
CA SER A 226 -21.39 -29.08 -9.63
C SER A 226 -20.38 -28.83 -8.50
N LEU A 227 -19.84 -27.61 -8.38
CA LEU A 227 -18.95 -27.24 -7.28
C LEU A 227 -19.64 -27.35 -5.92
N ARG A 228 -20.90 -26.88 -5.84
CA ARG A 228 -21.73 -26.99 -4.64
C ARG A 228 -21.92 -28.45 -4.23
N ARG A 229 -22.37 -29.30 -5.16
CA ARG A 229 -22.58 -30.74 -4.89
C ARG A 229 -21.29 -31.43 -4.46
N ALA A 230 -20.17 -31.14 -5.11
CA ALA A 230 -18.87 -31.71 -4.74
C ALA A 230 -18.46 -31.34 -3.30
N ALA A 231 -18.66 -30.08 -2.90
CA ALA A 231 -18.40 -29.66 -1.52
C ALA A 231 -19.40 -30.30 -0.53
N GLU A 232 -20.69 -30.31 -0.84
CA GLU A 232 -21.72 -30.94 -0.01
C GLU A 232 -21.45 -32.44 0.19
N GLU A 233 -21.03 -33.13 -0.87
CA GLU A 233 -20.62 -34.53 -0.83
C GLU A 233 -19.38 -34.74 0.03
N LEU A 234 -18.38 -33.84 -0.05
CA LEU A 234 -17.18 -33.89 0.79
C LEU A 234 -17.51 -33.76 2.29
N PHE A 235 -18.52 -32.95 2.62
CA PHE A 235 -19.01 -32.74 3.98
C PHE A 235 -20.12 -33.70 4.42
N SER A 236 -20.57 -34.59 3.54
CA SER A 236 -21.55 -35.62 3.89
C SER A 236 -20.96 -36.63 4.88
N ALA A 237 -21.80 -37.18 5.77
CA ALA A 237 -21.39 -38.18 6.76
C ALA A 237 -20.50 -39.31 6.20
N PRO A 238 -20.86 -40.00 5.10
CA PRO A 238 -20.05 -41.10 4.58
C PRO A 238 -18.68 -40.66 4.03
N SER A 239 -18.56 -39.44 3.50
CA SER A 239 -17.29 -38.90 3.01
C SER A 239 -16.42 -38.39 4.15
N LEU A 240 -17.03 -37.74 5.15
CA LEU A 240 -16.34 -37.27 6.35
C LEU A 240 -15.69 -38.45 7.10
N GLU A 241 -16.40 -39.58 7.22
CA GLU A 241 -15.88 -40.79 7.86
C GLU A 241 -14.65 -41.39 7.15
N LYS A 242 -14.53 -41.18 5.83
CA LYS A 242 -13.38 -41.65 5.04
C LYS A 242 -12.22 -40.66 5.08
N ASP A 243 -12.50 -39.36 5.16
CA ASP A 243 -11.47 -38.33 5.15
C ASP A 243 -10.99 -37.96 6.57
N SER A 244 -9.91 -38.60 7.01
CA SER A 244 -9.28 -38.31 8.31
C SER A 244 -8.70 -36.90 8.42
N LYS A 245 -8.29 -36.28 7.31
CA LYS A 245 -7.66 -34.95 7.31
C LYS A 245 -8.71 -33.86 7.46
N LEU A 246 -9.81 -33.97 6.74
CA LEU A 246 -10.94 -33.07 6.88
C LEU A 246 -11.52 -33.13 8.29
N ARG A 247 -11.74 -34.34 8.82
CA ARG A 247 -12.20 -34.52 10.22
C ARG A 247 -11.26 -33.90 11.24
N SER A 248 -9.95 -34.14 11.10
CA SER A 248 -8.97 -33.52 11.99
C SER A 248 -8.99 -31.99 11.89
N LYS A 249 -9.19 -31.44 10.69
CA LYS A 249 -9.28 -30.00 10.50
C LYS A 249 -10.55 -29.41 11.14
N ILE A 250 -11.68 -30.12 11.05
CA ILE A 250 -12.93 -29.75 11.72
C ILE A 250 -12.76 -29.80 13.23
N SER A 251 -12.20 -30.87 13.80
CA SER A 251 -12.07 -31.03 15.25
C SER A 251 -11.07 -30.06 15.89
N LEU A 252 -10.04 -29.64 15.16
CA LEU A 252 -9.09 -28.61 15.60
C LEU A 252 -9.67 -27.19 15.54
N SER A 253 -10.79 -27.01 14.84
CA SER A 253 -11.41 -25.69 14.67
C SER A 253 -12.52 -25.54 15.71
N PRO A 254 -12.47 -24.54 16.61
CA PRO A 254 -13.37 -24.45 17.77
C PRO A 254 -14.87 -24.36 17.39
N ASN A 255 -15.16 -23.89 16.18
CA ASN A 255 -16.51 -23.77 15.63
C ASN A 255 -16.76 -24.73 14.44
N GLY A 256 -15.84 -25.66 14.16
CA GLY A 256 -15.88 -26.49 12.95
C GLY A 256 -15.68 -25.71 11.64
N GLU A 257 -15.17 -24.47 11.71
CA GLU A 257 -14.92 -23.61 10.55
C GLU A 257 -13.67 -24.04 9.77
N ILE A 258 -13.78 -24.20 8.45
CA ILE A 258 -12.67 -24.54 7.57
C ILE A 258 -12.42 -23.42 6.57
N PRO A 259 -11.17 -22.92 6.41
CA PRO A 259 -10.85 -21.95 5.37
C PRO A 259 -11.11 -22.50 3.96
N LEU A 260 -11.82 -21.75 3.12
CA LEU A 260 -12.10 -22.12 1.72
C LEU A 260 -10.81 -22.30 0.90
N THR A 261 -9.80 -21.47 1.16
CA THR A 261 -8.47 -21.59 0.53
C THR A 261 -7.77 -22.91 0.87
N TRP A 262 -7.97 -23.42 2.09
CA TRP A 262 -7.45 -24.73 2.49
C TRP A 262 -8.18 -25.87 1.77
N LEU A 263 -9.52 -25.80 1.66
CA LEU A 263 -10.31 -26.78 0.92
C LEU A 263 -9.90 -26.86 -0.55
N ILE A 264 -9.70 -25.72 -1.19
CA ILE A 264 -9.23 -25.67 -2.58
C ILE A 264 -7.83 -26.22 -2.71
N ALA A 265 -6.88 -25.76 -1.90
CA ALA A 265 -5.51 -26.27 -1.96
C ALA A 265 -5.45 -27.80 -1.78
N ARG A 266 -6.41 -28.38 -1.06
CA ARG A 266 -6.44 -29.80 -0.74
C ARG A 266 -7.24 -30.67 -1.71
N TYR A 267 -8.35 -30.19 -2.24
CA TYR A 267 -9.34 -30.99 -2.97
C TYR A 267 -9.63 -30.51 -4.40
N TRP A 268 -8.90 -29.49 -4.90
CA TRP A 268 -9.14 -28.89 -6.22
C TRP A 268 -9.26 -29.88 -7.37
N SER A 269 -8.32 -30.83 -7.48
CA SER A 269 -8.31 -31.81 -8.57
C SER A 269 -9.26 -32.97 -8.30
N ASP A 270 -9.30 -33.46 -7.06
CA ASP A 270 -9.85 -34.79 -6.78
C ASP A 270 -11.36 -34.76 -6.51
N ALA A 271 -11.85 -33.71 -5.85
CA ALA A 271 -13.28 -33.61 -5.48
C ALA A 271 -14.06 -32.67 -6.38
N PHE A 272 -13.45 -31.56 -6.82
CA PHE A 272 -14.17 -30.53 -7.57
C PHE A 272 -14.21 -30.79 -9.09
N GLY A 273 -13.60 -31.88 -9.57
CA GLY A 273 -13.64 -32.28 -10.98
C GLY A 273 -13.08 -31.23 -11.93
N LEU A 274 -12.11 -30.44 -11.45
CA LEU A 274 -11.50 -29.36 -12.23
C LEU A 274 -10.24 -29.90 -12.90
N ASP A 275 -10.34 -30.18 -14.20
CA ASP A 275 -9.23 -30.65 -15.05
C ASP A 275 -8.05 -29.66 -15.10
N ALA A 276 -8.27 -28.41 -14.67
CA ALA A 276 -7.21 -27.43 -14.53
C ALA A 276 -6.33 -27.79 -13.33
N ALA A 277 -5.03 -27.99 -13.60
CA ALA A 277 -4.02 -28.14 -12.55
C ALA A 277 -4.24 -27.09 -11.44
N PRO A 278 -4.17 -27.48 -10.16
CA PRO A 278 -4.38 -26.55 -9.06
C PRO A 278 -3.49 -25.32 -9.26
N PRO A 279 -3.92 -24.12 -8.84
CA PRO A 279 -3.10 -22.93 -8.92
C PRO A 279 -1.84 -23.08 -8.06
N LYS A 280 -0.82 -23.75 -8.61
CA LYS A 280 0.46 -23.96 -7.96
C LYS A 280 1.20 -22.63 -8.03
N GLY A 281 1.35 -21.98 -6.89
CA GLY A 281 2.33 -20.89 -6.69
C GLY A 281 1.78 -19.46 -6.66
N SER A 282 0.46 -19.24 -6.65
CA SER A 282 -0.10 -17.89 -6.48
C SER A 282 -1.19 -17.89 -5.41
N ALA A 283 -0.93 -17.21 -4.30
CA ALA A 283 -1.94 -16.98 -3.24
C ALA A 283 -3.23 -16.38 -3.82
N ARG A 284 -3.10 -15.47 -4.80
CA ARG A 284 -4.23 -14.83 -5.48
C ARG A 284 -5.12 -15.82 -6.23
N ALA A 285 -4.55 -16.85 -6.84
CA ALA A 285 -5.32 -17.82 -7.60
C ALA A 285 -6.07 -18.81 -6.69
N ALA A 286 -5.49 -19.16 -5.53
CA ALA A 286 -6.21 -19.91 -4.49
C ALA A 286 -7.35 -19.08 -3.86
N GLU A 287 -7.17 -17.77 -3.71
CA GLU A 287 -8.20 -16.84 -3.23
C GLU A 287 -9.34 -16.66 -4.23
N ALA A 288 -9.03 -16.47 -5.52
CA ALA A 288 -10.06 -16.34 -6.56
C ALA A 288 -10.92 -17.61 -6.67
N ALA A 289 -10.28 -18.77 -6.58
CA ALA A 289 -10.97 -20.06 -6.47
C ALA A 289 -11.82 -20.14 -5.19
N ALA A 290 -11.32 -19.64 -4.07
CA ALA A 290 -12.03 -19.66 -2.79
C ALA A 290 -13.28 -18.79 -2.82
N ASP A 291 -13.21 -17.64 -3.48
CA ASP A 291 -14.33 -16.74 -3.68
C ASP A 291 -15.39 -17.38 -4.59
N GLU A 292 -14.96 -18.06 -5.66
CA GLU A 292 -15.85 -18.82 -6.54
C GLU A 292 -16.57 -19.96 -5.80
N LEU A 293 -15.84 -20.75 -5.01
CA LEU A 293 -16.43 -21.80 -4.18
C LEU A 293 -17.38 -21.21 -3.13
N GLY A 294 -16.99 -20.11 -2.49
CA GLY A 294 -17.82 -19.41 -1.50
C GLY A 294 -19.16 -18.98 -2.09
N ARG A 295 -19.17 -18.45 -3.32
CA ARG A 295 -20.39 -18.08 -4.05
C ARG A 295 -21.26 -19.29 -4.39
N ALA A 296 -20.66 -20.36 -4.91
CA ALA A 296 -21.40 -21.59 -5.22
C ALA A 296 -22.08 -22.22 -3.98
N LEU A 297 -21.55 -21.95 -2.79
CA LEU A 297 -22.03 -22.48 -1.51
C LEU A 297 -23.03 -21.58 -0.77
N LEU A 298 -23.32 -20.37 -1.26
CA LEU A 298 -24.29 -19.48 -0.62
C LEU A 298 -25.68 -20.12 -0.49
N ASP A 299 -26.08 -20.89 -1.51
CA ASP A 299 -27.36 -21.60 -1.58
C ASP A 299 -27.27 -23.06 -1.07
N SER A 300 -26.20 -23.43 -0.35
CA SER A 300 -26.08 -24.77 0.22
C SER A 300 -27.04 -24.93 1.41
N GLU A 301 -27.78 -26.03 1.43
CA GLU A 301 -28.64 -26.41 2.56
C GLU A 301 -27.86 -27.10 3.69
N ILE A 302 -26.66 -27.60 3.38
CA ILE A 302 -25.82 -28.37 4.30
C ILE A 302 -24.71 -27.51 4.88
N LEU A 303 -24.19 -26.57 4.07
CA LEU A 303 -23.04 -25.75 4.42
C LEU A 303 -23.45 -24.29 4.65
N TRP A 304 -22.76 -23.65 5.58
CA TRP A 304 -22.84 -22.23 5.83
C TRP A 304 -21.49 -21.61 5.51
N VAL A 305 -21.50 -20.49 4.79
CA VAL A 305 -20.30 -19.77 4.36
C VAL A 305 -20.26 -18.40 5.02
N ASP A 306 -19.17 -18.10 5.71
CA ASP A 306 -18.81 -16.74 6.07
C ASP A 306 -17.95 -16.16 4.96
N SER A 307 -18.58 -15.41 4.06
CA SER A 307 -17.89 -14.75 2.93
C SER A 307 -16.91 -13.67 3.37
N ARG A 308 -17.04 -13.12 4.60
CA ARG A 308 -16.10 -12.11 5.12
C ARG A 308 -14.82 -12.75 5.62
N ARG A 309 -14.94 -13.93 6.24
CA ARG A 309 -13.80 -14.67 6.81
C ARG A 309 -13.26 -15.74 5.85
N MET A 310 -13.93 -15.96 4.71
CA MET A 310 -13.61 -16.99 3.73
C MET A 310 -13.54 -18.40 4.36
N VAL A 311 -14.50 -18.70 5.23
CA VAL A 311 -14.62 -20.01 5.90
C VAL A 311 -15.97 -20.66 5.61
N VAL A 312 -16.00 -21.99 5.67
CA VAL A 312 -17.22 -22.80 5.57
C VAL A 312 -17.36 -23.70 6.80
N CYS A 313 -18.59 -23.91 7.26
CA CYS A 313 -18.91 -24.89 8.30
C CYS A 313 -20.19 -25.65 7.97
N LEU A 314 -20.41 -26.77 8.66
CA LEU A 314 -21.67 -27.51 8.60
C LEU A 314 -22.78 -26.69 9.25
N ARG A 315 -23.93 -26.56 8.57
CA ARG A 315 -25.13 -26.03 9.20
C ARG A 315 -25.54 -26.97 10.33
N PRO A 316 -25.94 -26.45 11.50
CA PRO A 316 -26.55 -27.27 12.52
C PRO A 316 -27.77 -27.95 11.91
N SER A 317 -27.76 -29.28 11.83
CA SER A 317 -28.92 -30.04 11.38
C SER A 317 -30.09 -29.63 12.27
N ALA A 318 -31.12 -29.04 11.68
CA ALA A 318 -32.32 -28.68 12.42
C ALA A 318 -32.90 -29.98 12.98
N ALA A 319 -32.64 -30.23 14.26
CA ALA A 319 -33.17 -31.40 14.95
C ALA A 319 -34.69 -31.41 14.72
N PRO A 320 -35.29 -32.54 14.30
CA PRO A 320 -36.72 -32.60 14.09
C PRO A 320 -37.42 -32.14 15.37
N PRO A 321 -38.45 -31.28 15.28
CA PRO A 321 -39.19 -30.86 16.46
C PRO A 321 -39.68 -32.12 17.17
N ALA A 322 -39.23 -32.30 18.41
CA ALA A 322 -39.61 -33.43 19.24
C ALA A 322 -41.14 -33.49 19.27
N LYS A 323 -41.71 -34.47 18.54
CA LYS A 323 -43.16 -34.71 18.55
C LYS A 323 -43.54 -35.02 19.99
N GLY A 324 -44.44 -34.20 20.51
CA GLY A 324 -44.87 -34.25 21.90
C GLY A 324 -45.40 -35.62 22.32
N SER A 325 -44.93 -36.08 23.48
CA SER A 325 -45.69 -36.93 24.37
C SER A 325 -46.14 -36.08 25.57
N GLY A 326 -47.38 -35.61 25.50
CA GLY A 326 -48.09 -35.12 26.67
C GLY A 326 -48.72 -36.28 27.42
N ARG A 327 -48.37 -36.45 28.70
CA ARG A 327 -49.18 -36.94 29.84
C ARG A 327 -48.22 -37.32 30.99
N SER A 328 -48.26 -36.62 32.12
CA SER A 328 -49.18 -36.85 33.24
C SER A 328 -48.73 -37.99 34.15
N GLY A 329 -48.35 -37.64 35.39
CA GLY A 329 -48.75 -38.39 36.58
C GLY A 329 -47.75 -39.39 37.17
N CYS A 330 -47.30 -39.03 38.37
CA CYS A 330 -47.22 -39.87 39.57
C CYS A 330 -46.15 -40.98 39.72
N CYS A 331 -45.67 -41.02 40.97
CA CYS A 331 -45.07 -42.12 41.73
C CYS A 331 -43.57 -42.37 41.55
N GLY A 332 -42.82 -42.20 42.65
CA GLY A 332 -41.44 -42.63 42.74
C GLY A 332 -40.66 -42.23 43.99
N SER A 333 -41.34 -42.04 45.13
CA SER A 333 -40.72 -41.86 46.44
C SER A 333 -39.88 -43.09 46.82
N VAL A 334 -38.60 -42.91 47.15
CA VAL A 334 -37.92 -43.75 48.16
C VAL A 334 -37.11 -42.86 49.07
N SER A 335 -37.61 -42.76 50.29
CA SER A 335 -37.01 -42.13 51.46
C SER A 335 -35.69 -42.80 51.86
N LYS A 336 -34.74 -42.00 52.36
CA LYS A 336 -33.96 -42.43 53.52
C LYS A 336 -33.69 -41.24 54.44
N VAL A 337 -34.25 -41.37 55.64
CA VAL A 337 -34.19 -40.47 56.80
C VAL A 337 -32.95 -40.84 57.63
N ALA A 338 -32.22 -39.83 58.10
CA ALA A 338 -31.55 -39.73 59.41
C ALA A 338 -30.86 -38.35 59.46
N SER A 339 -31.48 -37.32 60.07
CA SER A 339 -31.48 -37.00 61.51
C SER A 339 -30.28 -36.13 61.94
N GLY A 340 -30.58 -34.93 62.44
CA GLY A 340 -29.70 -34.20 63.36
C GLY A 340 -29.43 -32.74 62.98
N CYS A 341 -30.29 -31.82 63.41
CA CYS A 341 -29.85 -30.50 63.88
C CYS A 341 -29.37 -30.66 65.33
N PRO A 342 -28.47 -29.78 65.80
CA PRO A 342 -28.99 -28.61 66.50
C PRO A 342 -28.35 -27.29 66.06
N ASP A 343 -29.14 -26.24 66.28
CA ASP A 343 -28.74 -24.84 66.34
C ASP A 343 -27.52 -24.61 67.24
N GLU A 344 -26.61 -23.72 66.85
CA GLU A 344 -26.36 -22.45 67.55
C GLU A 344 -25.15 -21.68 66.99
N ALA A 345 -25.20 -20.36 67.21
CA ALA A 345 -24.08 -19.43 67.34
C ALA A 345 -23.41 -18.85 66.07
N SER A 346 -23.89 -17.65 65.75
CA SER A 346 -23.10 -16.43 65.52
C SER A 346 -21.65 -16.57 65.03
N GLY A 347 -21.45 -16.23 63.77
CA GLY A 347 -20.14 -15.92 63.23
C GLY A 347 -20.26 -15.36 61.83
N ARG A 348 -20.77 -14.12 61.69
CA ARG A 348 -20.71 -13.36 60.43
C ARG A 348 -19.25 -13.00 60.12
N GLY A 349 -18.48 -14.00 59.71
CA GLY A 349 -17.28 -13.80 58.90
C GLY A 349 -17.75 -13.39 57.52
N SER A 350 -17.52 -12.13 57.16
CA SER A 350 -17.62 -11.67 55.78
C SER A 350 -16.54 -12.43 54.99
N GLU A 351 -16.87 -13.64 54.50
CA GLU A 351 -16.04 -14.34 53.53
C GLU A 351 -16.05 -13.49 52.27
N ALA A 352 -15.00 -12.68 52.12
CA ALA A 352 -14.73 -11.96 50.90
C ALA A 352 -14.82 -12.96 49.73
N PRO A 353 -15.63 -12.67 48.70
CA PRO A 353 -15.88 -13.60 47.62
C PRO A 353 -14.53 -14.01 47.02
N ARG A 354 -14.19 -15.29 47.13
CA ARG A 354 -12.96 -15.87 46.57
C ARG A 354 -12.98 -15.64 45.07
N ARG A 355 -12.34 -14.54 44.62
CA ARG A 355 -12.17 -14.20 43.21
C ARG A 355 -11.51 -15.40 42.51
N ALA A 356 -12.17 -15.94 41.49
CA ALA A 356 -11.63 -17.06 40.74
C ALA A 356 -10.25 -16.68 40.17
N PRO A 357 -9.21 -17.53 40.33
CA PRO A 357 -7.82 -17.20 40.00
C PRO A 357 -7.56 -16.87 38.52
N GLY A 358 -8.55 -17.11 37.63
CA GLY A 358 -8.46 -16.76 36.20
C GLY A 358 -8.65 -15.28 35.89
N GLY A 359 -9.36 -14.52 36.73
CA GLY A 359 -9.74 -13.13 36.42
C GLY A 359 -8.55 -12.19 36.25
N ALA A 360 -7.59 -12.24 37.18
CA ALA A 360 -6.43 -11.34 37.18
C ALA A 360 -5.55 -11.49 35.91
N ARG A 361 -5.39 -12.73 35.41
CA ARG A 361 -4.64 -12.98 34.16
C ARG A 361 -5.38 -12.40 32.95
N ALA A 362 -6.71 -12.55 32.90
CA ALA A 362 -7.51 -12.00 31.81
C ALA A 362 -7.50 -10.46 31.81
N VAL A 363 -7.55 -9.81 32.99
CA VAL A 363 -7.41 -8.35 33.11
C VAL A 363 -6.05 -7.89 32.59
N THR A 364 -4.98 -8.58 32.99
CA THR A 364 -3.61 -8.26 32.55
C THR A 364 -3.47 -8.39 31.04
N ALA A 365 -4.01 -9.47 30.46
CA ALA A 365 -4.00 -9.69 29.01
C ALA A 365 -4.82 -8.62 28.28
N LEU A 366 -6.00 -8.26 28.78
CA LEU A 366 -6.81 -7.19 28.22
C LEU A 366 -6.08 -5.85 28.25
N ARG A 367 -5.41 -5.52 29.36
CA ARG A 367 -4.62 -4.29 29.50
C ARG A 367 -3.53 -4.22 28.43
N GLN A 368 -2.77 -5.30 28.26
CA GLN A 368 -1.72 -5.38 27.24
C GLN A 368 -2.27 -5.24 25.82
N LEU A 369 -3.42 -5.85 25.54
CA LEU A 369 -4.08 -5.74 24.25
C LEU A 369 -4.57 -4.33 23.98
N LEU A 370 -5.18 -3.66 24.96
CA LEU A 370 -5.63 -2.27 24.83
C LEU A 370 -4.45 -1.32 24.62
N ASP A 371 -3.37 -1.46 25.39
CA ASP A 371 -2.15 -0.67 25.18
C ASP A 371 -1.57 -0.90 23.77
N PHE A 372 -1.51 -2.16 23.31
CA PHE A 372 -1.03 -2.49 21.97
C PHE A 372 -1.93 -1.93 20.85
N TYR A 373 -3.24 -2.11 20.94
CA TYR A 373 -4.16 -1.72 19.87
C TYR A 373 -4.34 -0.20 19.74
N PHE A 374 -4.28 0.52 20.86
CA PHE A 374 -4.45 1.97 20.90
C PHE A 374 -3.14 2.75 20.91
N GLU A 375 -2.01 2.06 20.84
CA GLU A 375 -0.75 2.65 20.42
C GLU A 375 -0.92 3.39 19.08
N PRO A 376 -0.37 4.61 18.91
CA PRO A 376 -0.60 5.44 17.73
C PRO A 376 -0.38 4.70 16.41
N PHE A 377 0.70 3.94 16.33
CA PHE A 377 1.01 3.16 15.15
C PHE A 377 -0.08 2.09 14.90
N THR A 378 -0.34 1.21 15.87
CA THR A 378 -1.31 0.12 15.69
C THR A 378 -2.71 0.63 15.38
N LEU A 379 -3.15 1.70 16.05
CA LEU A 379 -4.44 2.34 15.81
C LEU A 379 -4.58 2.79 14.35
N GLN A 380 -3.57 3.45 13.81
CA GLN A 380 -3.54 3.93 12.41
C GLN A 380 -3.48 2.81 11.37
N HIS A 381 -3.16 1.59 11.78
CA HIS A 381 -2.95 0.46 10.87
C HIS A 381 -4.06 -0.59 10.99
N ASN A 382 -4.84 -0.53 12.06
CA ASN A 382 -5.95 -1.43 12.33
C ASN A 382 -7.24 -0.90 11.69
N ARG A 383 -7.66 -1.54 10.58
CA ARG A 383 -8.90 -1.21 9.86
C ARG A 383 -10.12 -1.11 10.78
N TYR A 384 -10.30 -2.09 11.66
CA TYR A 384 -11.47 -2.14 12.53
C TYR A 384 -11.54 -0.91 13.44
N LEU A 385 -10.40 -0.51 14.00
CA LEU A 385 -10.35 0.67 14.85
C LEU A 385 -10.53 1.97 14.07
N LEU A 386 -10.02 2.06 12.84
CA LEU A 386 -10.26 3.22 11.97
C LEU A 386 -11.73 3.31 11.53
N ASP A 387 -12.36 2.18 11.22
CA ASP A 387 -13.79 2.10 10.94
C ASP A 387 -14.60 2.52 12.18
N LEU A 388 -14.15 2.13 13.37
CA LEU A 388 -14.76 2.55 14.63
C LEU A 388 -14.63 4.06 14.85
N VAL A 389 -13.44 4.63 14.67
CA VAL A 389 -13.20 6.08 14.72
C VAL A 389 -14.11 6.82 13.74
N SER A 390 -14.20 6.34 12.50
CA SER A 390 -15.05 6.94 11.47
C SER A 390 -16.54 6.84 11.80
N LYS A 391 -17.00 5.77 12.46
CA LYS A 391 -18.40 5.62 12.88
C LYS A 391 -18.74 6.52 14.06
N CYS A 392 -17.83 6.65 15.03
CA CYS A 392 -18.08 7.43 16.24
C CYS A 392 -17.99 8.94 15.99
N ILE A 393 -17.01 9.40 15.21
CA ILE A 393 -16.76 10.84 14.99
C ILE A 393 -17.45 11.33 13.71
N GLY A 394 -17.76 10.42 12.78
CA GLY A 394 -18.20 10.74 11.43
C GLY A 394 -17.02 11.02 10.48
N ALA A 395 -17.33 11.34 9.23
CA ALA A 395 -16.31 11.76 8.26
C ALA A 395 -15.64 13.08 8.69
N PRO A 396 -14.35 13.29 8.39
CA PRO A 396 -13.65 14.53 8.74
C PRO A 396 -14.35 15.75 8.14
N LYS A 397 -14.54 16.81 8.95
CA LYS A 397 -15.29 18.01 8.57
C LYS A 397 -14.49 18.96 7.68
N GLN A 398 -13.16 18.94 7.79
CA GLN A 398 -12.24 19.81 7.05
C GLN A 398 -11.44 19.03 6.00
N LYS A 399 -10.75 19.75 5.11
CA LYS A 399 -9.80 19.17 4.13
C LYS A 399 -8.62 18.54 4.88
N GLY A 400 -8.72 17.26 5.24
CA GLY A 400 -7.65 16.54 5.92
C GLY A 400 -8.12 15.39 6.82
N PRO A 401 -7.21 14.77 7.58
CA PRO A 401 -7.56 13.76 8.59
C PRO A 401 -8.43 14.37 9.69
N TRP A 402 -9.00 13.51 10.53
CA TRP A 402 -9.49 13.95 11.82
C TRP A 402 -8.40 14.73 12.54
N LEU A 403 -8.69 15.99 12.87
CA LEU A 403 -7.77 16.79 13.65
C LEU A 403 -7.58 16.13 15.02
N SER A 404 -6.41 16.23 15.63
CA SER A 404 -6.19 15.66 16.97
C SER A 404 -7.20 16.16 18.01
N LYS A 405 -7.79 17.34 17.79
CA LYS A 405 -8.89 17.88 18.61
C LYS A 405 -10.20 17.09 18.43
N GLU A 406 -10.50 16.63 17.22
CA GLU A 406 -11.69 15.82 16.94
C GLU A 406 -11.55 14.41 17.54
N LEU A 407 -10.33 13.86 17.53
CA LEU A 407 -10.02 12.57 18.13
C LEU A 407 -10.06 12.57 19.66
N LEU A 408 -9.91 13.71 20.32
CA LEU A 408 -10.07 13.80 21.78
C LEU A 408 -11.51 13.51 22.22
N GLY A 409 -12.50 13.72 21.34
CA GLY A 409 -13.89 13.36 21.59
C GLY A 409 -14.20 11.89 21.29
N PHE A 410 -13.23 11.10 20.84
CA PHE A 410 -13.44 9.70 20.51
C PHE A 410 -13.69 8.87 21.78
N SER A 411 -14.93 8.41 21.93
CA SER A 411 -15.38 7.59 23.06
C SER A 411 -16.11 6.34 22.55
N PHE A 412 -15.70 5.17 23.03
CA PHE A 412 -16.24 3.87 22.60
C PHE A 412 -16.42 2.91 23.79
N ALA A 413 -17.39 2.01 23.71
CA ALA A 413 -17.65 0.99 24.71
C ALA A 413 -16.78 -0.26 24.47
N PHE A 414 -16.69 -1.17 25.45
CA PHE A 414 -16.03 -2.47 25.26
C PHE A 414 -16.72 -3.31 24.17
N ASP A 415 -18.03 -3.21 24.03
CA ASP A 415 -18.80 -3.91 23.00
C ASP A 415 -18.42 -3.44 21.58
N ASP A 416 -18.02 -2.18 21.44
CA ASP A 416 -17.50 -1.61 20.21
C ASP A 416 -16.13 -2.21 19.83
N LEU A 417 -15.48 -3.00 20.69
CA LEU A 417 -14.24 -3.73 20.42
C LEU A 417 -14.48 -5.20 20.06
N SER A 418 -15.73 -5.62 19.90
CA SER A 418 -16.10 -7.02 19.61
C SER A 418 -15.49 -7.58 18.32
N GLY A 419 -15.16 -6.75 17.33
CA GLY A 419 -14.44 -7.17 16.12
C GLY A 419 -12.94 -7.44 16.33
N LEU A 420 -12.38 -7.10 17.50
CA LEU A 420 -11.02 -7.46 17.89
C LEU A 420 -11.05 -8.76 18.71
N GLY A 421 -11.11 -9.90 18.02
CA GLY A 421 -11.35 -11.21 18.64
C GLY A 421 -10.46 -11.56 19.85
N ARG A 422 -9.22 -11.05 19.92
CA ARG A 422 -8.36 -11.22 21.11
C ARG A 422 -8.89 -10.48 22.33
N ILE A 423 -9.37 -9.26 22.15
CA ILE A 423 -10.02 -8.46 23.19
C ILE A 423 -11.34 -9.13 23.58
N THR A 424 -12.17 -9.54 22.61
CA THR A 424 -13.43 -10.25 22.87
C THR A 424 -13.22 -11.52 23.70
N ASN A 425 -12.19 -12.30 23.38
CA ASN A 425 -11.82 -13.50 24.14
C ASN A 425 -11.28 -13.20 25.54
N ALA A 426 -10.65 -12.04 25.75
CA ALA A 426 -10.23 -11.61 27.07
C ALA A 426 -11.43 -11.15 27.90
N LEU A 427 -12.34 -10.38 27.28
CA LEU A 427 -13.58 -9.89 27.88
C LEU A 427 -14.51 -11.04 28.28
N SER A 428 -14.68 -12.08 27.46
CA SER A 428 -15.57 -13.21 27.78
C SER A 428 -15.10 -14.04 28.99
N LYS A 429 -13.82 -13.97 29.34
CA LYS A 429 -13.25 -14.58 30.54
C LYS A 429 -13.45 -13.72 31.79
N LEU A 430 -13.76 -12.44 31.61
CA LEU A 430 -13.98 -11.48 32.67
C LEU A 430 -15.48 -11.43 32.98
N ARG A 431 -15.87 -11.96 34.15
CA ARG A 431 -17.24 -11.84 34.68
C ARG A 431 -17.39 -10.56 35.50
N MET A 432 -16.95 -9.44 34.95
CA MET A 432 -16.93 -8.14 35.65
C MET A 432 -17.94 -7.19 35.01
N SER A 433 -18.53 -6.31 35.82
CA SER A 433 -19.31 -5.20 35.28
C SER A 433 -18.36 -4.21 34.56
N PRO A 434 -18.83 -3.44 33.56
CA PRO A 434 -18.01 -2.43 32.88
C PRO A 434 -17.38 -1.42 33.85
N GLY A 435 -18.08 -1.03 34.91
CA GLY A 435 -17.56 -0.12 35.94
C GLY A 435 -16.38 -0.70 36.72
N ASP A 436 -16.50 -1.95 37.18
CA ASP A 436 -15.41 -2.63 37.88
C ASP A 436 -14.21 -2.84 36.95
N LEU A 437 -14.47 -3.16 35.68
CA LEU A 437 -13.44 -3.36 34.68
C LEU A 437 -12.64 -2.07 34.43
N CYS A 438 -13.32 -0.93 34.34
CA CYS A 438 -12.67 0.37 34.18
C CYS A 438 -11.77 0.74 35.36
N HIS A 439 -12.18 0.40 36.58
CA HIS A 439 -11.34 0.58 37.77
C HIS A 439 -10.07 -0.30 37.72
N GLU A 440 -10.20 -1.57 37.33
CA GLU A 440 -9.06 -2.50 37.21
C GLU A 440 -8.13 -2.16 36.03
N LEU A 441 -8.67 -1.54 34.97
CA LEU A 441 -7.91 -1.06 33.82
C LEU A 441 -7.36 0.37 34.01
N ALA A 442 -7.44 0.93 35.21
CA ALA A 442 -6.81 2.21 35.52
C ALA A 442 -5.32 2.17 35.11
N ASN A 443 -4.84 3.29 34.55
CA ASN A 443 -3.46 3.48 34.08
C ASN A 443 -3.06 2.77 32.77
N LEU A 444 -3.99 2.62 31.82
CA LEU A 444 -3.63 2.36 30.42
C LEU A 444 -2.80 3.54 29.85
N LYS A 445 -1.85 3.23 28.97
CA LYS A 445 -0.92 4.23 28.39
C LYS A 445 -1.63 5.17 27.43
N HIS A 446 -2.49 4.62 26.58
CA HIS A 446 -3.11 5.34 25.45
C HIS A 446 -4.60 5.61 25.63
N VAL A 447 -5.24 4.96 26.60
CA VAL A 447 -6.69 4.99 26.81
C VAL A 447 -6.99 5.35 28.27
N ILE A 448 -8.13 5.97 28.52
CA ILE A 448 -8.69 6.22 29.86
C ILE A 448 -10.16 5.79 29.85
N CYS A 449 -10.67 5.31 30.98
CA CYS A 449 -12.11 5.18 31.15
C CYS A 449 -12.70 6.51 31.63
N ASP A 450 -13.79 6.94 31.01
CA ASP A 450 -14.60 8.07 31.49
C ASP A 450 -15.57 7.64 32.59
N ALA A 451 -16.32 8.61 33.13
CA ALA A 451 -17.27 8.38 34.21
C ALA A 451 -18.43 7.46 33.83
N ASP A 452 -18.74 7.35 32.54
CA ASP A 452 -19.79 6.48 32.00
C ASP A 452 -19.26 5.06 31.71
N GLY A 453 -17.99 4.79 32.05
CA GLY A 453 -17.33 3.50 31.79
C GLY A 453 -16.97 3.27 30.33
N ARG A 454 -16.95 4.33 29.50
CA ARG A 454 -16.50 4.28 28.11
C ARG A 454 -15.01 4.58 28.03
N LEU A 455 -14.37 4.07 26.99
CA LEU A 455 -12.95 4.25 26.72
C LEU A 455 -12.72 5.49 25.85
N GLN A 456 -11.79 6.35 26.26
CA GLN A 456 -11.37 7.55 25.54
C GLN A 456 -9.85 7.56 25.36
N LEU A 457 -9.36 8.23 24.31
CA LEU A 457 -7.92 8.34 24.06
C LEU A 457 -7.29 9.34 25.04
N ARG A 458 -6.18 8.96 25.68
CA ARG A 458 -5.48 9.79 26.68
C ARG A 458 -4.77 10.98 26.05
N SER A 459 -4.11 10.76 24.93
CA SER A 459 -3.29 11.77 24.26
C SER A 459 -3.91 12.18 22.93
N LYS A 460 -3.53 13.38 22.49
CA LYS A 460 -3.75 13.82 21.12
C LYS A 460 -3.02 12.86 20.18
N LEU A 461 -3.77 11.97 19.55
CA LEU A 461 -3.25 11.13 18.51
C LEU A 461 -3.10 11.96 17.23
N GLU A 462 -1.89 11.96 16.69
CA GLU A 462 -1.66 12.40 15.33
C GLU A 462 -1.92 11.17 14.45
N LEU A 463 -3.15 11.01 13.96
CA LEU A 463 -3.41 10.06 12.88
C LEU A 463 -2.76 10.58 11.59
N ARG A 464 -2.49 9.69 10.64
CA ARG A 464 -1.86 9.97 9.33
C ARG A 464 -2.30 11.32 8.74
N SER A 465 -1.34 12.12 8.29
CA SER A 465 -1.62 13.40 7.66
C SER A 465 -2.09 13.21 6.21
N PHE A 466 -3.27 13.75 5.89
CA PHE A 466 -3.75 13.89 4.51
C PHE A 466 -3.65 15.37 4.13
N VAL A 467 -2.83 15.66 3.14
CA VAL A 467 -2.65 17.01 2.62
C VAL A 467 -3.45 17.14 1.32
N ALA A 468 -4.54 17.89 1.36
CA ALA A 468 -5.32 18.15 0.16
C ALA A 468 -4.61 19.20 -0.71
N ALA A 469 -4.46 18.91 -2.01
CA ALA A 469 -3.97 19.89 -2.98
C ALA A 469 -4.94 21.09 -3.09
N PRO A 470 -4.44 22.30 -3.40
CA PRO A 470 -5.30 23.44 -3.73
C PRO A 470 -6.29 23.07 -4.84
N GLY A 471 -7.58 23.33 -4.62
CA GLY A 471 -8.64 23.00 -5.59
C GLY A 471 -9.20 21.57 -5.53
N ALA A 472 -8.65 20.66 -4.71
CA ALA A 472 -9.18 19.31 -4.59
C ALA A 472 -10.63 19.28 -4.04
N PRO A 473 -11.54 18.48 -4.63
CA PRO A 473 -12.96 18.41 -4.22
C PRO A 473 -13.11 17.79 -2.82
N GLN A 474 -13.63 18.57 -1.88
CA GLN A 474 -13.58 18.25 -0.45
C GLN A 474 -14.37 16.99 -0.05
N GLN A 475 -15.58 16.82 -0.61
CA GLN A 475 -16.42 15.65 -0.29
C GLN A 475 -15.81 14.35 -0.81
N GLU A 476 -15.27 14.37 -2.03
CA GLU A 476 -14.60 13.22 -2.63
C GLU A 476 -13.33 12.87 -1.86
N MET A 477 -12.51 13.88 -1.49
CA MET A 477 -11.30 13.66 -0.72
C MET A 477 -11.55 12.99 0.64
N ALA A 478 -12.61 13.39 1.35
CA ALA A 478 -12.99 12.75 2.62
C ALA A 478 -13.40 11.28 2.40
N ALA A 479 -14.22 11.01 1.36
CA ALA A 479 -14.64 9.65 1.02
C ALA A 479 -13.45 8.77 0.59
N TYR A 480 -12.55 9.29 -0.24
CA TYR A 480 -11.32 8.58 -0.66
C TYR A 480 -10.38 8.33 0.51
N THR A 481 -10.24 9.31 1.42
CA THR A 481 -9.43 9.17 2.63
C THR A 481 -9.96 8.06 3.53
N VAL A 482 -11.26 8.06 3.82
CA VAL A 482 -11.91 7.01 4.62
C VAL A 482 -11.78 5.66 3.92
N ARG A 483 -12.02 5.59 2.60
CA ARG A 483 -11.89 4.36 1.83
C ARG A 483 -10.45 3.82 1.83
N TYR A 484 -9.45 4.68 1.66
CA TYR A 484 -8.04 4.30 1.68
C TYR A 484 -7.65 3.78 3.07
N MET A 485 -8.06 4.46 4.13
CA MET A 485 -7.84 4.04 5.51
C MET A 485 -8.55 2.73 5.88
N ALA A 486 -9.80 2.57 5.42
CA ALA A 486 -10.64 1.41 5.68
C ALA A 486 -10.33 0.22 4.76
N SER A 487 -9.55 0.39 3.69
CA SER A 487 -9.28 -0.72 2.78
C SER A 487 -8.47 -1.82 3.49
N ALA A 488 -8.94 -3.08 3.37
CA ALA A 488 -8.21 -4.26 3.87
C ALA A 488 -6.87 -4.38 3.15
N ARG A 489 -5.89 -5.09 3.73
CA ARG A 489 -4.57 -5.32 3.08
C ARG A 489 -4.67 -5.81 1.63
N GLU A 490 -5.68 -6.62 1.31
CA GLU A 490 -5.97 -7.15 -0.03
C GLU A 490 -6.68 -6.16 -0.95
N GLN A 491 -7.34 -5.14 -0.38
CA GLN A 491 -8.04 -4.05 -1.07
C GLN A 491 -7.33 -2.71 -0.99
N ARG A 492 -6.19 -2.63 -0.28
CA ARG A 492 -5.22 -1.53 -0.33
C ARG A 492 -4.53 -1.63 -1.69
N GLY A 493 -5.33 -1.45 -2.73
CA GLY A 493 -4.85 -1.13 -4.04
C GLY A 493 -4.09 0.18 -3.97
N GLN A 494 -3.38 0.42 -5.05
CA GLN A 494 -2.84 1.72 -5.44
C GLN A 494 -3.74 2.87 -5.00
N ALA A 495 -3.13 3.99 -4.62
CA ALA A 495 -3.91 5.18 -4.30
C ALA A 495 -4.84 5.52 -5.49
N PRO A 496 -6.06 6.05 -5.23
CA PRO A 496 -6.97 6.41 -6.32
C PRO A 496 -6.30 7.33 -7.37
N PRO A 497 -6.79 7.34 -8.62
CA PRO A 497 -6.35 8.32 -9.61
C PRO A 497 -6.44 9.75 -9.04
N GLY A 498 -5.42 10.57 -9.27
CA GLY A 498 -5.33 11.92 -8.71
C GLY A 498 -4.84 12.00 -7.26
N MET A 499 -4.58 10.87 -6.60
CA MET A 499 -3.94 10.81 -5.27
C MET A 499 -2.57 10.14 -5.34
N VAL A 500 -1.65 10.63 -4.52
CA VAL A 500 -0.31 10.06 -4.33
C VAL A 500 -0.16 9.67 -2.87
N SER A 501 0.08 8.39 -2.61
CA SER A 501 0.47 7.90 -1.29
C SER A 501 1.99 7.97 -1.14
N ILE A 502 2.45 8.60 -0.07
CA ILE A 502 3.87 8.86 0.18
C ILE A 502 4.23 8.30 1.55
N LEU A 503 5.34 7.59 1.62
CA LEU A 503 5.92 7.08 2.85
C LEU A 503 7.35 7.60 2.98
N SER A 504 7.69 8.14 4.15
CA SER A 504 9.04 8.65 4.43
C SER A 504 9.56 8.05 5.73
N TYR A 505 10.73 7.40 5.71
CA TYR A 505 11.37 6.86 6.91
C TYR A 505 12.89 7.06 6.91
N ALA A 506 13.43 7.45 8.06
CA ALA A 506 14.86 7.41 8.33
C ALA A 506 15.25 6.04 8.88
N LEU A 507 15.96 5.22 8.09
CA LEU A 507 16.24 3.81 8.40
C LEU A 507 17.73 3.48 8.57
N ALA A 508 18.58 4.49 8.68
CA ALA A 508 20.04 4.32 8.76
C ALA A 508 20.45 3.26 9.78
N ASP A 509 20.00 3.40 11.03
CA ASP A 509 20.41 2.52 12.12
C ASP A 509 19.87 1.10 11.94
N VAL A 510 18.61 0.97 11.53
CA VAL A 510 17.92 -0.32 11.35
C VAL A 510 18.57 -1.17 10.26
N ILE A 511 19.02 -0.54 9.18
CA ILE A 511 19.63 -1.24 8.05
C ILE A 511 21.13 -1.49 8.28
N SER A 512 21.79 -0.65 9.08
CA SER A 512 23.20 -0.84 9.43
C SER A 512 23.43 -2.05 10.34
N ASP A 513 22.43 -2.45 11.14
CA ASP A 513 22.53 -3.58 12.06
C ASP A 513 22.48 -4.93 11.35
N GLN A 514 23.63 -5.60 11.30
CA GLN A 514 23.81 -6.94 10.72
C GLN A 514 23.56 -8.10 11.69
N SER A 515 23.20 -7.80 12.94
CA SER A 515 22.86 -8.84 13.92
C SER A 515 21.60 -9.63 13.50
N PRO A 516 21.37 -10.84 14.04
CA PRO A 516 20.13 -11.59 13.79
C PRO A 516 18.87 -10.78 14.12
N SER A 517 18.92 -9.95 15.17
CA SER A 517 17.84 -9.02 15.53
C SER A 517 17.67 -7.93 14.48
N GLY A 518 18.77 -7.39 13.95
CA GLY A 518 18.78 -6.44 12.83
C GLY A 518 18.15 -7.02 11.57
N GLN A 519 18.49 -8.25 11.19
CA GLN A 519 17.87 -8.95 10.05
C GLN A 519 16.35 -9.13 10.25
N GLN A 520 15.93 -9.48 11.46
CA GLN A 520 14.50 -9.58 11.79
C GLN A 520 13.80 -8.21 11.67
N ARG A 521 14.45 -7.14 12.13
CA ARG A 521 13.95 -5.76 11.96
C ARG A 521 13.85 -5.36 10.49
N GLN A 522 14.86 -5.63 9.67
CA GLN A 522 14.84 -5.37 8.22
C GLN A 522 13.70 -6.12 7.52
N ALA A 523 13.47 -7.39 7.86
CA ALA A 523 12.37 -8.18 7.31
C ALA A 523 11.00 -7.57 7.66
N ARG A 524 10.86 -6.97 8.86
CA ARG A 524 9.64 -6.28 9.28
C ARG A 524 9.47 -4.94 8.58
N VAL A 525 10.54 -4.16 8.44
CA VAL A 525 10.54 -2.92 7.64
C VAL A 525 10.10 -3.24 6.22
N LYS A 526 10.67 -4.27 5.57
CA LYS A 526 10.24 -4.70 4.23
C LYS A 526 8.73 -4.98 4.20
N ARG A 527 8.22 -5.77 5.15
CA ARG A 527 6.77 -6.05 5.23
C ARG A 527 5.97 -4.76 5.39
N GLN A 528 6.41 -3.83 6.24
CA GLN A 528 5.72 -2.57 6.48
C GLN A 528 5.68 -1.66 5.24
N LEU A 529 6.78 -1.56 4.50
CA LEU A 529 6.82 -0.82 3.23
C LEU A 529 5.83 -1.40 2.20
N LEU A 530 5.70 -2.73 2.19
CA LEU A 530 4.82 -3.44 1.26
C LEU A 530 3.35 -3.49 1.70
N VAL A 531 3.04 -3.26 2.99
CA VAL A 531 1.67 -3.37 3.51
C VAL A 531 0.70 -2.37 2.89
N HIS A 532 1.18 -1.21 2.41
CA HIS A 532 0.32 -0.11 1.96
C HIS A 532 0.33 0.13 0.45
N HIS A 533 1.07 -0.66 -0.33
CA HIS A 533 1.28 -0.44 -1.78
C HIS A 533 1.46 1.05 -2.08
N THR A 534 2.39 1.68 -1.36
CA THR A 534 2.63 3.12 -1.40
C THR A 534 3.15 3.53 -2.78
N ASP A 535 2.69 4.65 -3.33
CA ASP A 535 3.15 5.09 -4.65
C ASP A 535 4.61 5.53 -4.64
N LEU A 536 5.02 6.18 -3.56
CA LEU A 536 6.35 6.78 -3.40
C LEU A 536 6.90 6.51 -2.00
N ILE A 537 8.09 5.94 -1.92
CA ILE A 537 8.77 5.60 -0.66
C ILE A 537 10.11 6.35 -0.63
N CYS A 538 10.25 7.29 0.28
CA CYS A 538 11.49 8.03 0.55
C CYS A 538 12.19 7.44 1.77
N LEU A 539 13.36 6.85 1.58
CA LEU A 539 14.14 6.26 2.66
C LEU A 539 15.41 7.06 2.90
N GLN A 540 15.52 7.68 4.08
CA GLN A 540 16.71 8.42 4.49
C GLN A 540 17.74 7.53 5.18
N GLY A 541 19.01 7.73 4.85
CA GLY A 541 20.12 6.92 5.36
C GLY A 541 20.19 5.51 4.77
N VAL A 542 19.50 5.26 3.65
CA VAL A 542 19.43 3.94 3.01
C VAL A 542 20.15 3.96 1.69
N ASP A 543 21.15 3.09 1.60
CA ASP A 543 21.89 2.83 0.40
C ASP A 543 21.36 1.60 -0.33
N ALA A 544 20.54 1.81 -1.36
CA ALA A 544 19.93 0.72 -2.14
C ALA A 544 20.93 -0.17 -2.90
N TYR A 545 22.18 0.27 -3.08
CA TYR A 545 23.24 -0.55 -3.68
C TYR A 545 24.23 -1.09 -2.63
N GLY A 546 24.03 -0.79 -1.35
CA GLY A 546 24.89 -1.18 -0.24
C GLY A 546 24.11 -1.88 0.86
N CYS A 547 24.08 -1.28 2.06
CA CYS A 547 23.42 -1.89 3.22
C CYS A 547 21.91 -2.15 3.01
N GLY A 548 21.25 -1.39 2.13
CA GLY A 548 19.84 -1.54 1.77
C GLY A 548 19.57 -2.44 0.56
N ALA A 549 20.56 -3.14 0.01
CA ALA A 549 20.40 -3.91 -1.23
C ALA A 549 19.33 -5.02 -1.13
N SER A 550 19.23 -5.71 0.02
CA SER A 550 18.21 -6.74 0.24
C SER A 550 16.79 -6.17 0.26
N LEU A 551 16.62 -4.99 0.85
CA LEU A 551 15.37 -4.25 0.87
C LEU A 551 15.00 -3.78 -0.54
N ALA A 552 15.96 -3.21 -1.27
CA ALA A 552 15.76 -2.70 -2.62
C ALA A 552 15.40 -3.82 -3.61
N ALA A 553 16.10 -4.97 -3.55
CA ALA A 553 15.75 -6.16 -4.32
C ALA A 553 14.33 -6.61 -4.02
N GLY A 554 13.98 -6.68 -2.72
CA GLY A 554 12.65 -7.05 -2.27
C GLY A 554 11.53 -6.14 -2.72
N LEU A 555 11.76 -4.82 -2.79
CA LEU A 555 10.77 -3.87 -3.33
C LEU A 555 10.70 -3.96 -4.86
N THR A 556 11.84 -4.19 -5.53
CA THR A 556 11.90 -4.32 -6.98
C THR A 556 11.14 -5.54 -7.48
N GLU A 557 11.26 -6.67 -6.78
CA GLU A 557 10.48 -7.90 -7.00
C GLU A 557 8.96 -7.65 -6.92
N GLU A 558 8.55 -6.73 -6.05
CA GLU A 558 7.15 -6.33 -5.83
C GLU A 558 6.68 -5.22 -6.77
N GLY A 559 7.47 -4.90 -7.80
CA GLY A 559 7.09 -3.97 -8.87
C GLY A 559 7.64 -2.55 -8.74
N TYR A 560 8.41 -2.24 -7.70
CA TYR A 560 8.96 -0.89 -7.53
C TYR A 560 10.18 -0.63 -8.41
N GLY A 561 10.36 0.62 -8.80
CA GLY A 561 11.59 1.20 -9.34
C GLY A 561 12.27 2.00 -8.23
N PHE A 562 13.56 2.28 -8.37
CA PHE A 562 14.25 3.08 -7.38
C PHE A 562 15.43 3.86 -7.96
N ALA A 563 15.79 4.93 -7.25
CA ALA A 563 17.01 5.70 -7.44
C ALA A 563 17.67 5.91 -6.07
N CYS A 564 18.99 6.07 -6.07
CA CYS A 564 19.79 6.26 -4.86
C CYS A 564 20.85 7.33 -5.11
N ALA A 565 21.04 8.24 -4.15
CA ALA A 565 22.17 9.15 -4.09
C ALA A 565 23.04 8.79 -2.89
N ARG A 566 24.35 8.95 -3.03
CA ARG A 566 25.35 8.73 -1.97
C ARG A 566 26.27 9.93 -1.91
N ASP A 567 26.60 10.38 -0.70
CA ASP A 567 27.69 11.31 -0.50
C ASP A 567 29.03 10.56 -0.34
N GLY A 568 30.13 11.30 -0.38
CA GLY A 568 31.47 10.75 -0.16
C GLY A 568 31.76 10.33 1.30
N LYS A 569 30.83 10.58 2.24
CA LYS A 569 30.95 10.25 3.67
C LYS A 569 30.13 9.02 4.06
N GLY A 570 29.41 8.40 3.11
CA GLY A 570 28.59 7.22 3.33
C GLY A 570 27.13 7.52 3.68
N GLU A 571 26.70 8.79 3.68
CA GLU A 571 25.28 9.12 3.73
C GLU A 571 24.63 8.76 2.39
N ALA A 572 23.47 8.10 2.46
CA ALA A 572 22.73 7.69 1.28
C ALA A 572 21.23 7.95 1.46
N ASN A 573 20.56 8.34 0.39
CA ASN A 573 19.10 8.45 0.37
C ASN A 573 18.57 7.73 -0.86
N SER A 574 17.45 7.03 -0.69
CA SER A 574 16.81 6.27 -1.75
C SER A 574 15.35 6.71 -1.92
N ILE A 575 14.88 6.77 -3.16
CA ILE A 575 13.47 6.97 -3.50
C ILE A 575 13.01 5.78 -4.32
N PHE A 576 11.93 5.13 -3.90
CA PHE A 576 11.26 4.07 -4.63
C PHE A 576 9.89 4.55 -5.13
N TRP A 577 9.45 4.05 -6.28
CA TRP A 577 8.15 4.35 -6.85
C TRP A 577 7.50 3.10 -7.46
N ASP A 578 6.16 3.04 -7.46
CA ASP A 578 5.42 1.96 -8.14
C ASP A 578 5.51 2.12 -9.67
N ARG A 579 6.23 1.22 -10.35
CA ARG A 579 6.43 1.25 -11.82
C ARG A 579 5.18 0.97 -12.62
N SER A 580 4.11 0.49 -11.99
CA SER A 580 2.84 0.27 -12.68
C SER A 580 1.97 1.52 -12.74
N ARG A 581 2.31 2.56 -11.97
CA ARG A 581 1.64 3.87 -11.98
C ARG A 581 2.51 5.01 -12.47
N TRP A 582 3.82 4.94 -12.21
CA TRP A 582 4.72 6.06 -12.44
C TRP A 582 5.82 5.72 -13.45
N GLU A 583 6.04 6.66 -14.36
CA GLU A 583 7.19 6.74 -15.23
C GLU A 583 8.23 7.69 -14.64
N LEU A 584 9.50 7.28 -14.65
CA LEU A 584 10.62 8.15 -14.27
C LEU A 584 11.03 9.00 -15.49
N LEU A 585 10.87 10.31 -15.38
CA LEU A 585 11.29 11.26 -16.42
C LEU A 585 12.72 11.76 -16.24
N GLY A 586 13.17 11.85 -14.99
CA GLY A 586 14.49 12.37 -14.68
C GLY A 586 14.88 12.14 -13.23
N GLN A 587 16.19 12.14 -12.98
CA GLN A 587 16.75 12.06 -11.65
C GLN A 587 17.95 13.00 -11.54
N GLU A 588 18.13 13.57 -10.36
CA GLU A 588 19.25 14.45 -10.05
C GLU A 588 19.74 14.14 -8.63
N ALA A 589 21.05 14.03 -8.48
CA ALA A 589 21.69 13.74 -7.20
C ALA A 589 22.66 14.87 -6.85
N CYS A 590 22.61 15.34 -5.60
CA CYS A 590 23.56 16.31 -5.06
C CYS A 590 24.09 15.81 -3.72
N ALA A 591 25.33 15.31 -3.72
CA ALA A 591 25.89 14.57 -2.59
C ALA A 591 24.92 13.44 -2.17
N GLY A 592 24.48 13.42 -0.91
CA GLY A 592 23.51 12.44 -0.43
C GLY A 592 22.06 12.76 -0.81
N ALA A 593 21.74 13.98 -1.25
CA ALA A 593 20.37 14.36 -1.60
C ALA A 593 19.98 13.85 -2.99
N LEU A 594 18.74 13.41 -3.13
CA LEU A 594 18.18 12.82 -4.35
C LEU A 594 16.88 13.52 -4.74
N SER A 595 16.73 13.86 -6.01
CA SER A 595 15.50 14.34 -6.63
C SER A 595 15.11 13.40 -7.77
N VAL A 596 13.84 13.04 -7.85
CA VAL A 596 13.26 12.32 -8.98
C VAL A 596 12.06 13.09 -9.51
N VAL A 597 11.88 13.06 -10.83
CA VAL A 597 10.71 13.59 -11.53
C VAL A 597 9.92 12.42 -12.07
N LEU A 598 8.70 12.26 -11.57
CA LEU A 598 7.79 11.18 -11.90
C LEU A 598 6.57 11.71 -12.66
N GLN A 599 6.07 10.92 -13.59
CA GLN A 599 4.85 11.19 -14.35
C GLN A 599 3.88 10.02 -14.19
N PRO A 600 2.63 10.26 -13.77
CA PRO A 600 1.65 9.18 -13.65
C PRO A 600 1.17 8.75 -15.03
N PHE A 601 0.96 7.45 -15.24
CA PHE A 601 0.39 6.94 -16.49
C PHE A 601 -1.08 7.33 -16.68
N GLU A 602 -1.77 7.68 -15.59
CA GLU A 602 -3.16 8.13 -15.61
C GLU A 602 -3.30 9.55 -16.18
N ASP A 603 -2.29 10.42 -16.01
CA ASP A 603 -2.31 11.80 -16.49
C ASP A 603 -0.90 12.33 -16.82
N TYR A 604 -0.54 12.28 -18.10
CA TYR A 604 0.74 12.77 -18.60
C TYR A 604 0.89 14.30 -18.54
N ALA A 605 -0.16 15.07 -18.25
CA ALA A 605 -0.02 16.51 -18.01
C ALA A 605 0.61 16.81 -16.65
N ILE A 606 0.50 15.87 -15.70
CA ILE A 606 1.00 16.04 -14.33
C ILE A 606 2.43 15.54 -14.22
N ARG A 607 3.28 16.32 -13.54
CA ARG A 607 4.63 15.92 -13.16
C ARG A 607 4.80 16.12 -11.67
N VAL A 608 5.22 15.09 -10.96
CA VAL A 608 5.48 15.13 -9.53
C VAL A 608 6.99 15.09 -9.32
N ARG A 609 7.53 16.03 -8.56
CA ARG A 609 8.94 16.00 -8.14
C ARG A 609 9.01 15.54 -6.70
N ALA A 610 9.82 14.53 -6.42
CA ALA A 610 10.09 14.08 -5.06
C ALA A 610 11.57 14.25 -4.73
N VAL A 611 11.85 14.89 -3.60
CA VAL A 611 13.19 15.16 -3.09
C VAL A 611 13.35 14.46 -1.75
N CYS A 612 14.40 13.65 -1.61
CA CYS A 612 14.75 12.93 -0.39
C CYS A 612 16.15 13.34 0.07
N PHE A 613 16.25 13.84 1.30
CA PHE A 613 17.50 14.39 1.84
C PHE A 613 17.52 14.35 3.37
N GLN A 614 18.71 14.40 4.00
CA GLN A 614 18.82 14.49 5.45
C GLN A 614 18.93 15.96 5.90
N ALA A 615 18.46 16.32 7.11
CA ALA A 615 18.55 17.69 7.60
C ALA A 615 19.99 18.21 7.77
N LYS A 616 20.99 17.30 7.82
CA LYS A 616 22.42 17.63 7.94
C LYS A 616 23.04 18.17 6.64
N VAL A 617 22.29 18.25 5.55
CA VAL A 617 22.82 18.72 4.27
C VAL A 617 23.30 20.18 4.40
N PRO A 618 24.51 20.50 3.92
CA PRO A 618 25.10 21.84 4.03
C PRO A 618 24.14 22.92 3.54
N GLY A 619 24.19 24.09 4.18
CA GLY A 619 23.21 25.16 4.04
C GLY A 619 22.83 25.48 2.59
N LEU A 620 21.59 25.98 2.42
CA LEU A 620 20.95 26.41 1.16
C LEU A 620 21.80 27.32 0.24
N SER A 621 22.93 27.81 0.72
CA SER A 621 23.95 28.52 -0.07
C SER A 621 24.65 27.65 -1.11
N ASN A 622 24.52 26.32 -1.06
CA ASN A 622 25.05 25.47 -2.12
C ASN A 622 24.13 25.55 -3.36
N PRO A 623 24.57 26.14 -4.49
CA PRO A 623 23.72 26.33 -5.68
C PRO A 623 23.09 25.02 -6.17
N SER A 624 23.81 23.90 -6.02
CA SER A 624 23.34 22.57 -6.42
C SER A 624 22.15 22.04 -5.62
N LEU A 625 21.92 22.52 -4.40
CA LEU A 625 20.72 22.16 -3.63
C LEU A 625 19.51 22.96 -4.10
N ARG A 626 19.72 24.22 -4.49
CA ARG A 626 18.68 25.07 -5.07
C ARG A 626 18.14 24.49 -6.39
N ASP A 627 19.01 23.84 -7.16
CA ASP A 627 18.65 23.15 -8.40
C ASP A 627 17.73 21.95 -8.15
N LEU A 628 17.99 21.14 -7.10
CA LEU A 628 17.12 20.02 -6.71
C LEU A 628 15.67 20.47 -6.44
N PHE A 629 15.49 21.60 -5.76
CA PHE A 629 14.16 22.16 -5.46
C PHE A 629 13.54 22.94 -6.62
N GLY A 630 14.25 23.10 -7.74
CA GLY A 630 13.68 23.59 -8.99
C GLY A 630 13.54 25.10 -9.09
N ALA A 631 14.47 25.86 -8.51
CA ALA A 631 14.42 27.34 -8.62
C ALA A 631 14.59 27.87 -10.06
N SER A 632 14.86 27.01 -11.04
CA SER A 632 15.26 27.38 -12.40
C SER A 632 14.13 27.25 -13.43
N ASP A 633 13.00 26.62 -13.10
CA ASP A 633 11.86 26.48 -14.02
C ASP A 633 10.53 26.90 -13.34
N PRO A 634 10.23 28.21 -13.32
CA PRO A 634 9.07 28.75 -12.62
C PRO A 634 7.72 28.47 -13.32
N ALA A 635 7.70 27.89 -14.52
CA ALA A 635 6.48 27.74 -15.32
C ALA A 635 6.03 26.28 -15.57
N GLY A 636 6.86 25.28 -15.24
CA GLY A 636 6.62 23.89 -15.67
C GLY A 636 6.71 22.81 -14.59
N LEU A 637 6.95 23.18 -13.33
CA LEU A 637 7.13 22.19 -12.26
C LEU A 637 5.82 21.97 -11.53
N GLY A 638 5.25 20.77 -11.69
CA GLY A 638 4.12 20.33 -10.88
C GLY A 638 4.49 20.15 -9.40
N PRO A 639 3.66 19.48 -8.60
CA PRO A 639 3.82 19.43 -7.15
C PRO A 639 5.19 18.90 -6.72
N LEU A 640 5.78 19.58 -5.73
CA LEU A 640 7.03 19.23 -5.07
C LEU A 640 6.75 18.53 -3.74
N ILE A 641 7.30 17.33 -3.59
CA ILE A 641 7.32 16.54 -2.36
C ILE A 641 8.73 16.59 -1.80
N ALA A 642 8.88 17.04 -0.56
CA ALA A 642 10.16 17.08 0.13
C ALA A 642 10.12 16.19 1.37
N CYS A 643 10.91 15.13 1.37
CA CYS A 643 10.99 14.15 2.46
C CYS A 643 12.35 14.26 3.12
N THR A 644 12.35 14.60 4.42
CA THR A 644 13.60 14.78 5.16
C THR A 644 13.59 14.13 6.53
N ASP A 645 14.74 13.59 6.89
CA ASP A 645 15.01 13.08 8.23
C ASP A 645 15.28 14.26 9.18
N LEU A 646 14.31 14.50 10.06
CA LEU A 646 14.36 15.51 11.11
C LEU A 646 14.75 14.93 12.48
N SER A 647 15.21 13.68 12.57
CA SER A 647 15.53 13.02 13.86
C SER A 647 16.57 13.81 14.65
N ALA A 648 17.54 14.42 13.97
CA ALA A 648 18.53 15.32 14.59
C ALA A 648 17.92 16.58 15.24
N LEU A 649 16.68 16.95 14.87
CA LEU A 649 15.92 18.05 15.45
C LEU A 649 14.84 17.56 16.45
N GLY A 650 14.91 16.29 16.87
CA GLY A 650 13.90 15.66 17.72
C GLY A 650 12.70 15.12 16.94
N GLY A 651 12.83 14.91 15.64
CA GLY A 651 11.85 14.16 14.84
C GLY A 651 11.78 12.68 15.24
N ALA A 652 10.70 12.00 14.85
CA ALA A 652 10.49 10.60 15.20
C ALA A 652 11.51 9.67 14.50
N GLU A 653 12.22 8.86 15.28
CA GLU A 653 13.13 7.84 14.79
C GLU A 653 12.37 6.58 14.36
N ALA A 654 12.73 5.97 13.23
CA ALA A 654 12.06 4.75 12.77
C ALA A 654 12.35 3.52 13.65
N ALA A 655 13.40 3.56 14.48
CA ALA A 655 13.70 2.49 15.43
C ALA A 655 12.53 2.25 16.40
N GLY A 656 11.91 3.32 16.90
CA GLY A 656 10.69 3.23 17.73
C GLY A 656 9.55 2.53 16.98
N ILE A 657 9.29 2.92 15.75
CA ILE A 657 8.21 2.34 14.91
C ILE A 657 8.42 0.83 14.67
N VAL A 658 9.66 0.39 14.49
CA VAL A 658 10.00 -1.04 14.26
C VAL A 658 9.98 -1.86 15.55
N GLU A 659 10.32 -1.25 16.68
CA GLU A 659 10.25 -1.87 18.02
C GLU A 659 8.80 -2.00 18.53
N GLU A 660 7.94 -1.02 18.25
CA GLU A 660 6.49 -1.07 18.55
C GLU A 660 5.79 -2.25 17.83
N LEU A 661 6.27 -2.61 16.64
CA LEU A 661 5.83 -3.78 15.88
C LEU A 661 6.29 -5.13 16.45
N MET A 662 7.15 -5.16 17.47
CA MET A 662 7.59 -6.40 18.12
C MET A 662 6.44 -7.12 18.84
N GLY A 663 5.38 -6.40 19.23
CA GLY A 663 4.49 -6.86 20.29
C GLY A 663 5.26 -7.13 21.59
N PRO A 664 4.58 -7.43 22.70
CA PRO A 664 5.29 -7.94 23.86
C PRO A 664 5.97 -9.24 23.46
N ALA A 665 7.31 -9.29 23.55
CA ALA A 665 8.04 -10.55 23.44
C ALA A 665 7.38 -11.56 24.38
N PRO A 666 7.15 -12.82 23.96
CA PRO A 666 6.66 -13.84 24.88
C PRO A 666 7.63 -13.87 26.06
N LYS A 667 7.14 -13.55 27.26
CA LYS A 667 7.92 -13.56 28.52
C LYS A 667 8.32 -14.96 28.97
N ASP A 668 8.33 -15.93 28.06
CA ASP A 668 8.69 -17.30 28.31
C ASP A 668 10.08 -17.56 27.74
N GLN A 669 11.08 -17.03 28.43
CA GLN A 669 12.36 -17.71 28.59
C GLN A 669 12.84 -17.40 30.00
N ASN A 670 12.33 -18.20 30.94
CA ASN A 670 13.05 -18.50 32.17
C ASN A 670 14.45 -18.99 31.77
N CYS A 671 15.44 -18.09 31.79
CA CYS A 671 16.81 -18.50 32.06
C CYS A 671 16.87 -18.95 33.52
N LEU A 672 16.60 -20.24 33.73
CA LEU A 672 17.10 -20.98 34.89
C LEU A 672 18.27 -21.84 34.39
N SER A 673 19.39 -21.70 35.11
CA SER A 673 20.73 -22.33 34.95
C SER A 673 21.49 -22.02 33.67
#